data_AF-A0A8H7L4B6-F1
#
_entry.id   AF-A0A8H7L4B6-F1
#
_cell.length_a   1.000
_cell.length_b   1.000
_cell.length_c   1.000
_cell.angle_alpha   90.00
_cell.angle_beta   90.00
_cell.angle_gamma   90.00
#
_symmetry.space_group_name_H-M   'P 1'
#
loop_
_entity.id
_entity.type
_entity.pdbx_description
1 polymer ?
#
loop_
_entity_poly.entity_id
_entity_poly.type
_entity_poly.pdbx_seq_one_letter_code
_entity_poly.pdbx_strand_id
1 'polypeptide(L)'
;MTPGVTGVTEVAKTHGHSGRSIAHSPISILAPELFSRIFEICLFDDESTPASPQRHVRMILPQVSSSWRAISHSTSQLWSHIILDLPLGPLRNESHSSALSRRSALLEAWIERSAQRPLTIVLRRPESYSTDHNLRDWLSAATQLVAGLLPHAERWKSLTVHLPLPCLLQLLVRFQGPLPLLESIDVHDPGHWVGKHAITSVPQAQFPHAPRLRDVSLVCPNAALKMGDLSWGQLISLKLAPLSELQSSPISMSDALHILAQSSRLQSGFLGIGGQEVSELHDATVVVPELTELGLMVPATQCRALLRVLELPSLERMVVQQDWDQDALVSFLGRLTRPLKSFAMRDTYRMTDAQQLQIVGCLPQVTSLSLTGPVGKKTLRALTPPLDGEAEGRELSCPNLTSLRLRAQNYVHDEALGDMIERRWRGQFKGVARLKSVHIDFNASGGQSWKGVLARLDVFQEEGLKKSECKELKPPSKRSGDAYAPLIHNPPPCPLTVCTEMSPQAQMTVDPAKPPKLDLDVFISTAISATPTELHPYFESFRNLHTRKLWHQLSLKLMDFFDYPPSKPFRVDTFEKFVRDFESKLNQLRLVEMAVKVSKDISNPQTHLTFLTSLLARIDAEKSQEAHVLLLSAIAHAKLVYGDLEGTKTDMDAAWKVLDNLEGVEGTVNAAYYGVAADYYKAKAEYAPYYRNSLLYLACVDPEKDMTPEERLGRAHDLGLSAFLGDTIYNFGELLMHPILDALDKTPHEWIKKLLFTFNEGNIGKFEALAPLFPREPILQENYAFLRQKICLMALIESVFKRNADDRTMTFQEIAEETRLPVDEVEHLVMKALSLKLIRGSLDQVDSKAQITWVQPRVLSREQVGQLAERLDEWVKKLNAVEQRIAPEVFVSA
;
A
#
# COMPACT_ATOMS: atom_id res chain seq x y z
N MET A 1 16.19 8.94 -86.64
CA MET A 1 15.99 7.50 -86.92
C MET A 1 16.79 6.73 -85.89
N THR A 2 16.08 6.05 -84.98
CA THR A 2 16.51 4.84 -84.25
C THR A 2 16.90 3.74 -85.26
N PRO A 3 17.59 2.62 -84.92
CA PRO A 3 17.43 1.76 -83.73
C PRO A 3 18.77 1.24 -83.14
N GLY A 4 18.90 0.59 -81.99
CA GLY A 4 18.04 -0.37 -81.30
C GLY A 4 18.65 -1.78 -81.46
N VAL A 5 19.17 -2.34 -80.38
CA VAL A 5 19.64 -3.74 -80.31
C VAL A 5 18.79 -4.47 -79.25
N THR A 6 18.03 -5.46 -79.73
CA THR A 6 17.32 -6.52 -79.00
C THR A 6 18.32 -7.66 -78.66
N GLY A 7 18.30 -8.35 -77.51
CA GLY A 7 17.27 -9.31 -77.08
C GLY A 7 17.24 -10.52 -78.04
N VAL A 8 17.40 -11.80 -77.67
CA VAL A 8 16.82 -12.58 -76.56
C VAL A 8 17.50 -13.98 -76.50
N THR A 9 17.56 -14.63 -75.32
CA THR A 9 17.32 -16.09 -75.01
C THR A 9 17.81 -16.35 -73.57
N GLU A 10 16.99 -16.35 -72.52
CA GLU A 10 15.98 -17.33 -72.03
C GLU A 10 16.57 -18.60 -71.38
N VAL A 11 16.41 -18.74 -70.05
CA VAL A 11 15.73 -19.85 -69.32
C VAL A 11 16.17 -19.96 -67.82
N ALA A 12 15.14 -20.01 -66.95
CA ALA A 12 15.01 -20.69 -65.64
C ALA A 12 15.31 -19.99 -64.29
N LYS A 13 14.18 -19.70 -63.63
CA LYS A 13 13.78 -19.95 -62.21
C LYS A 13 13.89 -18.81 -61.19
N THR A 14 12.70 -18.27 -60.97
CA THR A 14 12.13 -17.31 -60.03
C THR A 14 12.24 -17.67 -58.55
N HIS A 15 12.36 -16.66 -57.69
CA HIS A 15 11.34 -16.26 -56.70
C HIS A 15 11.66 -14.83 -56.22
N GLY A 16 10.79 -13.88 -56.60
CA GLY A 16 10.90 -12.47 -56.22
C GLY A 16 9.80 -12.07 -55.25
N HIS A 17 9.97 -10.94 -54.57
CA HIS A 17 8.88 -10.15 -53.96
C HIS A 17 9.27 -8.67 -53.99
N SER A 18 8.51 -7.91 -54.78
CA SER A 18 8.61 -6.47 -54.99
C SER A 18 7.46 -5.73 -54.32
N GLY A 19 7.82 -4.67 -53.58
CA GLY A 19 7.10 -3.43 -53.27
C GLY A 19 5.56 -3.38 -53.20
N ARG A 20 5.02 -3.13 -52.00
CA ARG A 20 3.71 -2.49 -51.75
C ARG A 20 3.91 -1.11 -51.11
N SER A 21 3.26 -0.10 -51.67
CA SER A 21 3.19 1.28 -51.17
C SER A 21 2.18 1.41 -50.03
N ILE A 22 2.54 2.14 -48.96
CA ILE A 22 1.89 2.16 -47.63
C ILE A 22 1.09 3.45 -47.46
N ALA A 23 -0.18 3.32 -47.06
CA ALA A 23 -1.07 4.40 -46.65
C ALA A 23 -0.51 5.19 -45.46
N HIS A 24 -0.21 6.48 -45.65
CA HIS A 24 0.26 7.34 -44.57
C HIS A 24 -0.92 7.92 -43.77
N SER A 25 -0.98 7.59 -42.47
CA SER A 25 -1.88 8.19 -41.47
C SER A 25 -1.76 9.73 -41.40
N PRO A 26 -2.76 10.49 -40.93
CA PRO A 26 -2.66 11.95 -40.74
C PRO A 26 -1.50 12.38 -39.83
N ILE A 27 -1.11 11.50 -38.91
CA ILE A 27 0.06 11.63 -38.04
C ILE A 27 1.36 11.69 -38.85
N SER A 28 1.47 10.98 -39.98
CA SER A 28 2.68 11.03 -40.83
C SER A 28 2.87 12.35 -41.60
N ILE A 29 1.91 13.28 -41.54
CA ILE A 29 1.98 14.60 -42.22
C ILE A 29 2.47 15.70 -41.26
N LEU A 30 2.53 15.43 -39.96
CA LEU A 30 3.05 16.38 -38.98
C LEU A 30 4.55 16.61 -39.15
N ALA A 31 4.94 17.88 -39.12
CA ALA A 31 6.34 18.28 -39.23
C ALA A 31 7.18 17.68 -38.07
N PRO A 32 8.44 17.27 -38.33
CA PRO A 32 9.32 16.67 -37.33
C PRO A 32 9.47 17.51 -36.05
N GLU A 33 9.40 18.84 -36.17
CA GLU A 33 9.50 19.78 -35.06
C GLU A 33 8.29 19.68 -34.12
N LEU A 34 7.07 19.46 -34.65
CA LEU A 34 5.87 19.30 -33.83
C LEU A 34 5.89 17.97 -33.08
N PHE A 35 6.37 16.90 -33.71
CA PHE A 35 6.60 15.62 -33.02
C PHE A 35 7.63 15.73 -31.90
N SER A 36 8.73 16.46 -32.13
CA SER A 36 9.74 16.70 -31.11
C SER A 36 9.13 17.41 -29.89
N ARG A 37 8.25 18.39 -30.12
CA ARG A 37 7.59 19.13 -29.04
C ARG A 37 6.53 18.30 -28.30
N ILE A 38 5.79 17.45 -29.01
CA ILE A 38 4.85 16.51 -28.40
C ILE A 38 5.60 15.51 -27.52
N PHE A 39 6.72 14.96 -28.01
CA PHE A 39 7.54 14.03 -27.23
C PHE A 39 8.13 14.70 -25.97
N GLU A 40 8.48 15.99 -26.03
CA GLU A 40 8.91 16.76 -24.86
C GLU A 40 7.80 16.93 -23.82
N ILE A 41 6.56 17.20 -24.24
CA ILE A 41 5.41 17.35 -23.34
C ILE A 41 5.09 16.03 -22.65
N CYS A 42 5.14 14.91 -23.38
CA CYS A 42 4.89 13.58 -22.81
C CYS A 42 5.89 13.16 -21.72
N LEU A 43 7.05 13.81 -21.61
CA LEU A 43 8.02 13.56 -20.53
C LEU A 43 7.68 14.27 -19.22
N PHE A 44 6.95 15.38 -19.27
CA PHE A 44 6.63 16.17 -18.07
C PHE A 44 5.55 15.52 -17.21
N ASP A 45 4.63 14.73 -17.78
CA ASP A 45 3.57 14.05 -17.02
C ASP A 45 4.09 12.88 -16.15
N ASP A 46 5.19 12.24 -16.54
CA ASP A 46 5.76 11.05 -15.87
C ASP A 46 6.48 11.41 -14.54
N GLU A 47 6.96 12.65 -14.38
CA GLU A 47 7.63 13.11 -13.16
C GLU A 47 6.70 13.25 -11.95
N SER A 48 5.37 13.22 -12.16
CA SER A 48 4.37 13.39 -11.10
C SER A 48 3.89 12.09 -10.45
N THR A 49 4.22 10.92 -11.02
CA THR A 49 3.74 9.62 -10.52
C THR A 49 4.89 8.66 -10.16
N PRO A 50 5.09 8.35 -8.87
CA PRO A 50 6.14 7.42 -8.41
C PRO A 50 5.93 5.95 -8.82
N ALA A 51 4.85 5.61 -9.53
CA ALA A 51 4.25 4.27 -9.46
C ALA A 51 4.46 3.35 -10.68
N SER A 52 5.34 3.65 -11.65
CA SER A 52 5.57 2.72 -12.77
C SER A 52 7.05 2.47 -13.13
N PRO A 53 7.72 1.52 -12.46
CA PRO A 53 9.14 1.21 -12.70
C PRO A 53 9.42 0.44 -14.02
N GLN A 54 8.52 0.43 -15.01
CA GLN A 54 8.65 -0.51 -16.15
C GLN A 54 8.40 0.04 -17.56
N ARG A 55 8.01 1.32 -17.75
CA ARG A 55 7.68 1.81 -19.09
C ARG A 55 8.19 3.22 -19.32
N HIS A 56 9.51 3.36 -19.44
CA HIS A 56 10.12 4.64 -19.83
C HIS A 56 9.57 5.05 -21.20
N VAL A 57 8.83 6.15 -21.27
CA VAL A 57 8.24 6.71 -22.50
C VAL A 57 9.30 6.81 -23.62
N ARG A 58 10.54 7.10 -23.26
CA ARG A 58 11.73 7.19 -24.14
C ARG A 58 12.11 5.90 -24.85
N MET A 59 11.74 4.75 -24.30
CA MET A 59 11.94 3.44 -24.93
C MET A 59 10.76 3.04 -25.82
N ILE A 60 9.57 3.58 -25.56
CA ILE A 60 8.35 3.28 -26.30
C ILE A 60 8.29 4.08 -27.60
N LEU A 61 8.59 5.39 -27.56
CA LEU A 61 8.53 6.27 -28.73
C LEU A 61 9.33 5.75 -29.96
N PRO A 62 10.57 5.24 -29.81
CA PRO A 62 11.36 4.70 -30.93
C PRO A 62 10.89 3.33 -31.45
N GLN A 63 9.97 2.66 -30.75
CA GLN A 63 9.43 1.34 -31.14
C GLN A 63 8.18 1.45 -32.04
N VAL A 64 7.55 2.63 -32.12
CA VAL A 64 6.30 2.84 -32.85
C VAL A 64 6.50 2.86 -34.38
N SER A 65 7.48 3.61 -34.89
CA SER A 65 7.78 3.68 -36.33
C SER A 65 9.23 4.09 -36.61
N SER A 66 9.72 3.84 -37.83
CA SER A 66 11.05 4.30 -38.27
C SER A 66 11.18 5.82 -38.30
N SER A 67 10.09 6.53 -38.63
CA SER A 67 10.01 8.00 -38.60
C SER A 67 10.12 8.54 -37.16
N TRP A 68 9.34 7.96 -36.22
CA TRP A 68 9.39 8.37 -34.81
C TRP A 68 10.73 8.03 -34.17
N ARG A 69 11.36 6.93 -34.59
CA ARG A 69 12.74 6.59 -34.20
C ARG A 69 13.73 7.65 -34.68
N ALA A 70 13.66 8.07 -35.94
CA ALA A 70 14.53 9.11 -36.48
C ALA A 70 14.35 10.46 -35.73
N ILE A 71 13.09 10.87 -35.50
CA ILE A 71 12.75 12.11 -34.79
C ILE A 71 13.19 12.04 -33.31
N SER A 72 12.95 10.90 -32.65
CA SER A 72 13.39 10.70 -31.26
C SER A 72 14.92 10.74 -31.15
N HIS A 73 15.66 10.17 -32.11
CA HIS A 73 17.12 10.23 -32.14
C HIS A 73 17.66 11.63 -32.48
N SER A 74 17.00 12.40 -33.34
CA SER A 74 17.41 13.78 -33.64
C SER A 74 17.11 14.75 -32.49
N THR A 75 16.15 14.42 -31.62
CA THR A 75 15.75 15.27 -30.49
C THR A 75 16.64 15.02 -29.26
N SER A 76 17.80 15.67 -29.22
CA SER A 76 18.77 15.57 -28.12
C SER A 76 18.21 15.94 -26.73
N GLN A 77 17.15 16.73 -26.65
CA GLN A 77 16.48 17.11 -25.39
C GLN A 77 15.82 15.93 -24.68
N LEU A 78 15.32 14.94 -25.43
CA LEU A 78 14.69 13.75 -24.86
C LEU A 78 15.70 12.86 -24.14
N TRP A 79 16.99 13.02 -24.40
CA TRP A 79 18.05 12.17 -23.86
C TRP A 79 18.88 12.85 -22.76
N SER A 80 18.63 14.13 -22.47
CA SER A 80 19.38 14.88 -21.44
C SER A 80 18.94 14.59 -20.00
N HIS A 81 17.70 14.11 -19.78
CA HIS A 81 17.14 13.83 -18.44
C HIS A 81 17.13 12.34 -18.09
N ILE A 82 18.26 11.72 -17.78
CA ILE A 82 18.38 10.27 -17.62
C ILE A 82 17.85 9.81 -16.25
N ILE A 83 16.79 9.01 -16.23
CA ILE A 83 16.31 8.31 -15.01
C ILE A 83 16.55 6.82 -15.22
N LEU A 84 17.26 6.17 -14.29
CA LEU A 84 17.58 4.75 -14.34
C LEU A 84 17.29 4.09 -12.99
N ASP A 85 16.36 3.14 -13.01
CA ASP A 85 16.09 2.26 -11.87
C ASP A 85 16.98 1.01 -11.98
N LEU A 86 17.77 0.73 -10.94
CA LEU A 86 18.72 -0.40 -10.92
C LEU A 86 18.11 -1.66 -10.28
N PRO A 87 17.74 -2.71 -11.05
CA PRO A 87 17.00 -3.85 -10.51
C PRO A 87 17.74 -4.60 -9.38
N LEU A 88 16.99 -5.00 -8.36
CA LEU A 88 17.39 -5.89 -7.27
C LEU A 88 16.32 -6.98 -7.15
N GLY A 89 16.53 -8.15 -7.75
CA GLY A 89 15.61 -9.28 -7.68
C GLY A 89 15.92 -10.38 -8.69
N PRO A 90 15.42 -11.61 -8.49
CA PRO A 90 15.65 -12.73 -9.39
C PRO A 90 14.94 -12.46 -10.72
N LEU A 91 15.69 -11.97 -11.71
CA LEU A 91 15.26 -12.02 -13.09
C LEU A 91 15.29 -13.49 -13.48
N ARG A 92 14.14 -14.00 -13.92
CA ARG A 92 13.79 -15.42 -14.12
C ARG A 92 14.80 -16.32 -14.85
N ASN A 93 15.96 -15.85 -15.31
CA ASN A 93 17.11 -16.62 -15.81
C ASN A 93 18.42 -15.79 -15.97
N GLU A 94 18.62 -14.66 -15.28
CA GLU A 94 19.78 -13.77 -15.52
C GLU A 94 20.52 -13.34 -14.25
N SER A 95 21.86 -13.29 -14.35
CA SER A 95 22.73 -12.75 -13.29
C SER A 95 22.49 -11.27 -13.03
N HIS A 96 22.65 -10.80 -11.79
CA HIS A 96 22.55 -9.38 -11.45
C HIS A 96 23.54 -8.51 -12.25
N SER A 97 24.75 -9.03 -12.53
CA SER A 97 25.76 -8.34 -13.32
C SER A 97 25.30 -8.09 -14.76
N SER A 98 24.71 -9.09 -15.44
CA SER A 98 24.24 -8.93 -16.82
C SER A 98 23.10 -7.91 -16.94
N ALA A 99 22.21 -7.83 -15.95
CA ALA A 99 21.14 -6.83 -15.93
C ALA A 99 21.70 -5.41 -15.78
N LEU A 100 22.70 -5.21 -14.92
CA LEU A 100 23.40 -3.94 -14.75
C LEU A 100 24.24 -3.56 -15.97
N SER A 101 24.93 -4.52 -16.60
CA SER A 101 25.68 -4.26 -17.84
C SER A 101 24.78 -3.77 -18.97
N ARG A 102 23.55 -4.29 -19.10
CA ARG A 102 22.56 -3.73 -20.06
C ARG A 102 22.15 -2.31 -19.68
N ARG A 103 22.03 -2.00 -18.39
CA ARG A 103 21.72 -0.64 -17.92
C ARG A 103 22.88 0.32 -18.14
N SER A 104 24.14 -0.14 -18.03
CA SER A 104 25.32 0.69 -18.37
C SER A 104 25.38 0.95 -19.88
N ALA A 105 25.14 -0.06 -20.72
CA ALA A 105 25.08 0.13 -22.18
C ALA A 105 23.95 1.09 -22.59
N LEU A 106 22.79 1.01 -21.93
CA LEU A 106 21.70 1.98 -22.13
C LEU A 106 22.10 3.39 -21.72
N LEU A 107 22.78 3.54 -20.58
CA LEU A 107 23.27 4.82 -20.09
C LEU A 107 24.26 5.45 -21.07
N GLU A 108 25.25 4.70 -21.55
CA GLU A 108 26.22 5.16 -22.56
C GLU A 108 25.50 5.60 -23.84
N ALA A 109 24.56 4.79 -24.35
CA ALA A 109 23.80 5.13 -25.54
C ALA A 109 22.94 6.40 -25.36
N TRP A 110 22.39 6.64 -24.16
CA TRP A 110 21.61 7.84 -23.87
C TRP A 110 22.50 9.08 -23.75
N ILE A 111 23.68 8.94 -23.13
CA ILE A 111 24.67 10.01 -23.05
C ILE A 111 25.17 10.40 -24.44
N GLU A 112 25.43 9.42 -25.32
CA GLU A 112 25.83 9.70 -26.71
C GLU A 112 24.75 10.47 -27.47
N ARG A 113 23.47 10.04 -27.34
CA ARG A 113 22.32 10.68 -28.00
C ARG A 113 21.99 12.08 -27.48
N SER A 114 22.39 12.39 -26.24
CA SER A 114 22.20 13.72 -25.65
C SER A 114 23.15 14.79 -26.21
N ALA A 115 24.11 14.40 -27.07
CA ALA A 115 25.05 15.27 -27.76
C ALA A 115 25.87 16.17 -26.80
N GLN A 116 25.76 17.50 -26.86
CA GLN A 116 26.46 18.44 -25.97
C GLN A 116 25.55 19.09 -24.91
N ARG A 117 24.31 18.60 -24.75
CA ARG A 117 23.36 19.21 -23.80
C ARG A 117 23.74 18.95 -22.33
N PRO A 118 23.34 19.84 -21.42
CA PRO A 118 23.47 19.61 -19.98
C PRO A 118 22.64 18.41 -19.53
N LEU A 119 23.20 17.56 -18.68
CA LEU A 119 22.62 16.29 -18.24
C LEU A 119 21.99 16.41 -16.84
N THR A 120 20.77 15.89 -16.71
CA THR A 120 20.12 15.60 -15.42
C THR A 120 20.08 14.09 -15.26
N ILE A 121 20.76 13.53 -14.27
CA ILE A 121 20.89 12.08 -14.08
C ILE A 121 20.32 11.68 -12.73
N VAL A 122 19.40 10.73 -12.71
CA VAL A 122 18.76 10.17 -11.51
C VAL A 122 18.94 8.66 -11.52
N LEU A 123 19.78 8.15 -10.63
CA LEU A 123 19.96 6.72 -10.38
C LEU A 123 19.18 6.32 -9.14
N ARG A 124 18.06 5.61 -9.32
CA ARG A 124 17.19 5.16 -8.22
C ARG A 124 17.34 3.67 -7.97
N ARG A 125 17.05 3.29 -6.73
CA ARG A 125 16.92 1.91 -6.28
C ARG A 125 15.44 1.46 -6.37
N PRO A 126 15.14 0.21 -6.75
CA PRO A 126 13.82 -0.40 -6.61
C PRO A 126 13.48 -0.66 -5.13
N GLU A 127 12.22 -0.45 -4.80
CA GLU A 127 11.69 -0.51 -3.43
C GLU A 127 11.65 -1.93 -2.82
N SER A 128 11.84 -2.97 -3.64
CA SER A 128 11.70 -4.37 -3.23
C SER A 128 12.99 -4.90 -2.59
N TYR A 129 12.90 -5.33 -1.33
CA TYR A 129 13.98 -5.98 -0.60
C TYR A 129 14.07 -7.46 -0.97
N SER A 130 15.22 -7.93 -1.45
CA SER A 130 15.61 -9.34 -1.36
C SER A 130 16.85 -9.44 -0.47
N THR A 131 16.80 -10.31 0.54
CA THR A 131 17.88 -10.61 1.48
C THR A 131 18.86 -11.65 0.89
N ASP A 132 19.19 -11.54 -0.39
CA ASP A 132 20.03 -12.53 -1.07
C ASP A 132 21.53 -12.27 -0.86
N HIS A 133 22.27 -13.37 -0.64
CA HIS A 133 23.71 -13.39 -0.35
C HIS A 133 24.63 -13.08 -1.56
N ASN A 134 24.10 -12.68 -2.73
CA ASN A 134 24.86 -12.46 -3.97
C ASN A 134 25.01 -10.98 -4.38
N LEU A 135 25.08 -10.06 -3.42
CA LEU A 135 25.15 -8.61 -3.68
C LEU A 135 26.54 -8.09 -4.11
N ARG A 136 27.60 -8.91 -4.01
CA ARG A 136 28.97 -8.49 -4.34
C ARG A 136 29.17 -8.23 -5.84
N ASP A 137 28.63 -9.09 -6.68
CA ASP A 137 28.69 -8.93 -8.14
C ASP A 137 27.89 -7.71 -8.59
N TRP A 138 26.72 -7.51 -7.98
CA TRP A 138 25.88 -6.32 -8.19
C TRP A 138 26.63 -5.03 -7.81
N LEU A 139 27.30 -5.01 -6.65
CA LEU A 139 28.07 -3.86 -6.17
C LEU A 139 29.22 -3.51 -7.12
N SER A 140 29.93 -4.53 -7.63
CA SER A 140 31.01 -4.32 -8.60
C SER A 140 30.52 -3.73 -9.92
N ALA A 141 29.41 -4.24 -10.46
CA ALA A 141 28.80 -3.74 -11.69
C ALA A 141 28.20 -2.34 -11.51
N ALA A 142 27.59 -2.05 -10.35
CA ALA A 142 27.09 -0.71 -10.02
C ALA A 142 28.23 0.31 -9.87
N THR A 143 29.37 -0.11 -9.29
CA THR A 143 30.57 0.73 -9.19
C THR A 143 31.14 1.06 -10.57
N GLN A 144 31.14 0.10 -11.49
CA GLN A 144 31.56 0.32 -12.89
C GLN A 144 30.61 1.29 -13.62
N LEU A 145 29.30 1.18 -13.40
CA LEU A 145 28.31 2.10 -13.97
C LEU A 145 28.56 3.55 -13.51
N VAL A 146 28.81 3.76 -12.21
CA VAL A 146 29.14 5.09 -11.67
C VAL A 146 30.48 5.60 -12.23
N ALA A 147 31.47 4.72 -12.37
CA ALA A 147 32.76 5.09 -12.99
C ALA A 147 32.58 5.54 -14.46
N GLY A 148 31.67 4.92 -15.21
CA GLY A 148 31.34 5.30 -16.58
C GLY A 148 30.65 6.67 -16.72
N LEU A 149 30.11 7.23 -15.64
CA LEU A 149 29.54 8.58 -15.65
C LEU A 149 30.61 9.68 -15.59
N LEU A 150 31.72 9.43 -14.88
CA LEU A 150 32.76 10.42 -14.58
C LEU A 150 33.35 11.14 -15.82
N PRO A 151 33.58 10.49 -16.97
CA PRO A 151 34.09 11.16 -18.17
C PRO A 151 33.18 12.27 -18.71
N HIS A 152 31.89 12.27 -18.35
CA HIS A 152 30.89 13.24 -18.83
C HIS A 152 30.51 14.30 -17.78
N ALA A 153 31.30 14.40 -16.70
CA ALA A 153 31.01 15.27 -15.57
C ALA A 153 30.93 16.76 -15.89
N GLU A 154 31.67 17.24 -16.90
CA GLU A 154 31.61 18.65 -17.34
C GLU A 154 30.22 19.08 -17.80
N ARG A 155 29.39 18.11 -18.22
CA ARG A 155 28.04 18.33 -18.75
C ARG A 155 26.95 18.18 -17.70
N TRP A 156 27.25 17.81 -16.46
CA TRP A 156 26.21 17.59 -15.45
C TRP A 156 25.58 18.90 -15.00
N LYS A 157 24.25 18.94 -15.02
CA LYS A 157 23.43 20.02 -14.44
C LYS A 157 22.79 19.59 -13.13
N SER A 158 22.26 18.37 -13.04
CA SER A 158 21.73 17.81 -11.81
C SER A 158 22.07 16.32 -11.71
N LEU A 159 22.52 15.88 -10.54
CA LEU A 159 22.92 14.50 -10.32
C LEU A 159 22.31 13.97 -9.01
N THR A 160 21.43 12.99 -9.12
CA THR A 160 20.79 12.29 -7.99
C THR A 160 21.19 10.82 -8.01
N VAL A 161 21.88 10.34 -6.97
CA VAL A 161 22.40 8.96 -6.89
C VAL A 161 22.03 8.34 -5.55
N HIS A 162 21.11 7.38 -5.58
CA HIS A 162 20.66 6.66 -4.39
C HIS A 162 21.27 5.25 -4.36
N LEU A 163 22.57 5.15 -4.07
CA LEU A 163 23.35 3.92 -4.14
C LEU A 163 24.19 3.68 -2.87
N PRO A 164 24.67 2.45 -2.64
CA PRO A 164 25.45 2.14 -1.45
C PRO A 164 26.80 2.85 -1.48
N LEU A 165 27.35 3.17 -0.30
CA LEU A 165 28.61 3.91 -0.16
C LEU A 165 29.76 3.42 -1.05
N PRO A 166 30.05 2.11 -1.22
CA PRO A 166 31.16 1.65 -2.06
C PRO A 166 31.09 2.12 -3.53
N CYS A 167 29.89 2.27 -4.08
CA CYS A 167 29.69 2.79 -5.44
C CYS A 167 29.93 4.32 -5.48
N LEU A 168 29.54 5.01 -4.42
CA LEU A 168 29.66 6.47 -4.28
C LEU A 168 31.11 6.93 -4.07
N LEU A 169 31.99 6.07 -3.56
CA LEU A 169 33.41 6.39 -3.36
C LEU A 169 34.14 6.80 -4.65
N GLN A 170 33.76 6.24 -5.80
CA GLN A 170 34.35 6.65 -7.09
C GLN A 170 34.04 8.12 -7.40
N LEU A 171 32.84 8.57 -7.06
CA LEU A 171 32.38 9.93 -7.29
C LEU A 171 32.95 10.91 -6.27
N LEU A 172 32.95 10.54 -4.98
CA LEU A 172 33.34 11.44 -3.89
C LEU A 172 34.86 11.55 -3.71
N VAL A 173 35.63 10.49 -4.00
CA VAL A 173 37.07 10.46 -3.68
C VAL A 173 37.96 10.49 -4.92
N ARG A 174 37.56 9.84 -6.02
CA ARG A 174 38.44 9.67 -7.18
C ARG A 174 38.26 10.72 -8.27
N PHE A 175 37.21 11.52 -8.20
CA PHE A 175 36.95 12.54 -9.22
C PHE A 175 37.56 13.88 -8.82
N GLN A 176 38.42 14.43 -9.69
CA GLN A 176 39.09 15.73 -9.51
C GLN A 176 38.83 16.70 -10.68
N GLY A 177 37.88 16.40 -11.56
CA GLY A 177 37.58 17.22 -12.74
C GLY A 177 36.68 18.43 -12.45
N PRO A 178 36.65 19.45 -13.32
CA PRO A 178 35.80 20.63 -13.14
C PRO A 178 34.30 20.29 -13.33
N LEU A 179 33.43 20.94 -12.53
CA LEU A 179 31.97 20.80 -12.60
C LEU A 179 31.31 22.15 -12.95
N PRO A 180 31.49 22.66 -14.19
CA PRO A 180 31.12 24.03 -14.56
C PRO A 180 29.61 24.27 -14.64
N LEU A 181 28.82 23.24 -14.94
CA LEU A 181 27.37 23.35 -15.19
C LEU A 181 26.50 22.82 -14.04
N LEU A 182 27.10 22.26 -12.99
CA LEU A 182 26.37 21.57 -11.93
C LEU A 182 25.61 22.57 -11.05
N GLU A 183 24.29 22.43 -11.01
CA GLU A 183 23.37 23.23 -10.19
C GLU A 183 22.91 22.46 -8.94
N SER A 184 22.72 21.13 -9.04
CA SER A 184 22.18 20.31 -7.95
C SER A 184 22.88 18.94 -7.84
N ILE A 185 23.26 18.53 -6.63
CA ILE A 185 23.79 17.20 -6.33
C ILE A 185 23.06 16.58 -5.14
N ASP A 186 22.54 15.37 -5.30
CA ASP A 186 21.89 14.59 -4.25
C ASP A 186 22.45 13.17 -4.21
N VAL A 187 23.09 12.81 -3.11
CA VAL A 187 23.73 11.52 -2.91
C VAL A 187 23.22 10.92 -1.61
N HIS A 188 22.58 9.76 -1.71
CA HIS A 188 21.93 9.10 -0.59
C HIS A 188 22.27 7.62 -0.53
N ASP A 189 22.93 7.18 0.54
CA ASP A 189 23.07 5.76 0.85
C ASP A 189 21.85 5.29 1.66
N PRO A 190 21.11 4.26 1.22
CA PRO A 190 19.93 3.77 1.93
C PRO A 190 20.22 2.89 3.17
N GLY A 191 21.49 2.61 3.53
CA GLY A 191 21.84 2.05 4.85
C GLY A 191 21.54 0.56 5.11
N HIS A 192 20.69 -0.09 4.31
CA HIS A 192 20.23 -1.47 4.55
C HIS A 192 21.21 -2.59 4.09
N TRP A 193 22.46 -2.26 3.77
CA TRP A 193 23.49 -3.21 3.32
C TRP A 193 24.28 -3.78 4.50
N VAL A 194 23.58 -4.35 5.48
CA VAL A 194 24.21 -4.87 6.70
C VAL A 194 24.74 -6.27 6.43
N GLY A 195 26.02 -6.35 6.03
CA GLY A 195 26.80 -7.58 5.99
C GLY A 195 28.26 -7.31 5.58
N LYS A 196 29.21 -7.47 6.52
CA LYS A 196 30.69 -7.57 6.41
C LYS A 196 31.49 -6.67 5.43
N HIS A 197 30.87 -5.77 4.68
CA HIS A 197 31.50 -4.90 3.67
C HIS A 197 31.37 -3.41 4.01
N ALA A 198 31.04 -3.08 5.26
CA ALA A 198 31.10 -1.71 5.76
C ALA A 198 32.56 -1.24 5.69
N ILE A 199 32.88 -0.44 4.69
CA ILE A 199 34.10 0.36 4.70
C ILE A 199 33.93 1.32 5.86
N THR A 200 34.74 1.15 6.90
CA THR A 200 34.62 1.87 8.18
C THR A 200 35.12 3.31 8.13
N SER A 201 35.85 3.69 7.08
CA SER A 201 36.34 5.06 6.89
C SER A 201 36.48 5.40 5.41
N VAL A 202 35.86 6.49 4.98
CA VAL A 202 36.09 7.06 3.65
C VAL A 202 37.35 7.95 3.71
N PRO A 203 38.33 7.79 2.80
CA PRO A 203 39.42 8.74 2.66
C PRO A 203 38.89 10.11 2.20
N GLN A 204 39.54 11.17 2.67
CA GLN A 204 39.15 12.59 2.47
C GLN A 204 38.60 12.88 1.06
N ALA A 205 37.30 13.15 0.98
CA ALA A 205 36.67 13.61 -0.26
C ALA A 205 36.89 15.12 -0.41
N GLN A 206 37.46 15.54 -1.54
CA GLN A 206 37.56 16.95 -1.94
C GLN A 206 36.55 17.18 -3.05
N PHE A 207 35.63 18.12 -2.85
CA PHE A 207 34.71 18.50 -3.92
C PHE A 207 35.45 19.39 -4.94
N PRO A 208 35.38 19.08 -6.23
CA PRO A 208 35.96 19.94 -7.25
C PRO A 208 35.19 21.26 -7.39
N HIS A 209 35.85 22.27 -7.96
CA HIS A 209 35.30 23.61 -8.14
C HIS A 209 34.01 23.59 -8.98
N ALA A 210 32.88 23.91 -8.35
CA ALA A 210 31.55 23.93 -8.93
C ALA A 210 30.90 25.33 -8.78
N PRO A 211 31.07 26.24 -9.76
CA PRO A 211 30.68 27.65 -9.63
C PRO A 211 29.18 27.94 -9.83
N ARG A 212 28.36 26.92 -10.12
CA ARG A 212 26.90 27.09 -10.30
C ARG A 212 26.06 26.30 -9.29
N LEU A 213 26.72 25.63 -8.35
CA LEU A 213 26.09 24.72 -7.42
C LEU A 213 25.20 25.47 -6.42
N ARG A 214 23.91 25.15 -6.42
CA ARG A 214 22.88 25.77 -5.57
C ARG A 214 22.33 24.79 -4.52
N ASP A 215 22.18 23.52 -4.89
CA ASP A 215 21.54 22.51 -4.04
C ASP A 215 22.49 21.34 -3.79
N VAL A 216 22.77 21.05 -2.52
CA VAL A 216 23.65 19.94 -2.10
C VAL A 216 22.93 19.10 -1.07
N SER A 217 22.77 17.81 -1.34
CA SER A 217 22.23 16.82 -0.41
C SER A 217 23.17 15.62 -0.35
N LEU A 218 23.78 15.38 0.81
CA LEU A 218 24.68 14.25 1.07
C LEU A 218 24.22 13.53 2.33
N VAL A 219 23.74 12.30 2.15
CA VAL A 219 23.33 11.41 3.23
C VAL A 219 24.13 10.13 3.10
N CYS A 220 25.28 10.07 3.77
CA CYS A 220 26.26 8.99 3.61
C CYS A 220 26.85 8.59 4.98
N PRO A 221 27.31 7.34 5.15
CA PRO A 221 28.03 6.92 6.35
C PRO A 221 29.52 7.34 6.29
N ASN A 222 30.07 7.77 7.42
CA ASN A 222 31.51 7.82 7.74
C ASN A 222 32.45 8.53 6.72
N ALA A 223 32.00 9.59 6.05
CA ALA A 223 32.88 10.41 5.22
C ALA A 223 33.22 11.74 5.90
N ALA A 224 34.44 11.87 6.42
CA ALA A 224 34.97 13.17 6.82
C ALA A 224 35.18 14.01 5.55
N LEU A 225 34.23 14.89 5.24
CA LEU A 225 34.26 15.75 4.06
C LEU A 225 35.12 16.98 4.39
N LYS A 226 36.36 17.04 3.91
CA LYS A 226 37.09 18.32 3.84
C LYS A 226 36.59 19.07 2.63
N MET A 227 35.53 19.84 2.83
CA MET A 227 34.94 20.66 1.80
C MET A 227 35.78 21.94 1.61
N GLY A 228 36.98 21.77 1.05
CA GLY A 228 37.82 22.88 0.60
C GLY A 228 37.26 23.49 -0.69
N ASP A 229 37.25 24.82 -0.76
CA ASP A 229 36.98 25.68 -1.92
C ASP A 229 35.64 25.51 -2.65
N LEU A 230 34.60 25.03 -1.96
CA LEU A 230 33.23 25.24 -2.45
C LEU A 230 32.84 26.71 -2.30
N SER A 231 32.22 27.30 -3.33
CA SER A 231 31.69 28.66 -3.28
C SER A 231 30.37 28.70 -2.47
N TRP A 232 30.47 28.57 -1.14
CA TRP A 232 29.34 28.47 -0.22
C TRP A 232 28.31 29.61 -0.33
N GLY A 233 28.76 30.80 -0.73
CA GLY A 233 27.91 32.00 -0.84
C GLY A 233 26.81 31.91 -1.90
N GLN A 234 26.86 30.93 -2.82
CA GLN A 234 25.86 30.77 -3.88
C GLN A 234 24.82 29.67 -3.61
N LEU A 235 24.98 28.92 -2.52
CA LEU A 235 24.09 27.81 -2.15
C LEU A 235 22.74 28.32 -1.64
N ILE A 236 21.67 27.63 -2.06
CA ILE A 236 20.29 27.87 -1.66
C ILE A 236 19.82 26.77 -0.70
N SER A 237 20.19 25.52 -0.97
CA SER A 237 19.82 24.34 -0.17
C SER A 237 21.03 23.49 0.17
N LEU A 238 21.17 23.14 1.44
CA LEU A 238 22.26 22.29 1.95
C LEU A 238 21.72 21.25 2.91
N LYS A 239 21.91 19.96 2.62
CA LYS A 239 21.53 18.85 3.48
C LYS A 239 22.71 17.90 3.66
N LEU A 240 23.18 17.74 4.88
CA LEU A 240 24.31 16.91 5.26
C LEU A 240 23.85 16.09 6.46
N ALA A 241 23.57 14.81 6.28
CA ALA A 241 22.99 13.97 7.34
C ALA A 241 23.72 12.62 7.46
N PRO A 242 24.00 12.13 8.70
CA PRO A 242 24.44 10.76 8.91
C PRO A 242 23.28 9.77 8.76
N LEU A 243 23.63 8.50 8.56
CA LEU A 243 22.67 7.45 8.17
C LEU A 243 21.92 6.79 9.34
N SER A 244 22.57 6.59 10.50
CA SER A 244 21.89 5.91 11.63
C SER A 244 22.51 6.11 13.02
N GLU A 245 23.82 6.36 13.16
CA GLU A 245 24.49 6.52 14.47
C GLU A 245 25.52 7.65 14.45
N LEU A 246 25.61 8.39 15.56
CA LEU A 246 26.34 9.66 15.69
C LEU A 246 27.84 9.53 15.96
N GLN A 247 28.33 8.31 16.17
CA GLN A 247 29.77 8.07 16.38
C GLN A 247 30.60 8.32 15.10
N SER A 248 29.95 8.61 13.98
CA SER A 248 30.60 8.75 12.67
C SER A 248 29.86 9.70 11.71
N SER A 249 29.56 10.89 12.20
CA SER A 249 29.06 12.01 11.39
C SER A 249 30.06 12.50 10.33
N PRO A 250 29.56 13.14 9.26
CA PRO A 250 30.42 13.57 8.15
C PRO A 250 31.21 14.87 8.39
N ILE A 251 30.81 15.69 9.38
CA ILE A 251 31.28 17.07 9.52
C ILE A 251 31.55 17.41 10.99
N SER A 252 32.64 18.14 11.21
CA SER A 252 33.04 18.66 12.53
C SER A 252 32.29 19.96 12.88
N MET A 253 32.33 20.38 14.15
CA MET A 253 31.68 21.62 14.59
C MET A 253 32.28 22.87 13.94
N SER A 254 33.61 22.93 13.79
CA SER A 254 34.31 24.05 13.15
C SER A 254 33.98 24.16 11.66
N ASP A 255 33.90 23.03 10.96
CA ASP A 255 33.51 22.98 9.55
C ASP A 255 32.06 23.45 9.36
N ALA A 256 31.13 23.03 10.22
CA ALA A 256 29.74 23.45 10.15
C ALA A 256 29.57 24.97 10.33
N LEU A 257 30.29 25.57 11.28
CA LEU A 257 30.27 27.02 11.50
C LEU A 257 30.93 27.79 10.35
N HIS A 258 32.04 27.26 9.81
CA HIS A 258 32.69 27.85 8.64
C HIS A 258 31.76 27.86 7.41
N ILE A 259 31.06 26.75 7.17
CA ILE A 259 30.08 26.63 6.09
C ILE A 259 28.96 27.66 6.25
N LEU A 260 28.36 27.72 7.45
CA LEU A 260 27.26 28.66 7.74
C LEU A 260 27.70 30.13 7.63
N ALA A 261 28.92 30.46 8.07
CA ALA A 261 29.47 31.81 7.97
C ALA A 261 29.70 32.27 6.53
N GLN A 262 30.00 31.35 5.62
CA GLN A 262 30.24 31.66 4.21
C GLN A 262 28.98 31.55 3.34
N SER A 263 27.89 30.99 3.85
CA SER A 263 26.64 30.76 3.11
C SER A 263 25.63 31.90 3.33
N SER A 264 25.79 33.02 2.63
CA SER A 264 24.91 34.20 2.80
C SER A 264 23.52 34.05 2.17
N ARG A 265 23.36 33.21 1.13
CA ARG A 265 22.11 33.01 0.37
C ARG A 265 21.36 31.72 0.71
N LEU A 266 21.78 31.03 1.77
CA LEU A 266 21.22 29.75 2.16
C LEU A 266 19.80 29.95 2.69
N GLN A 267 18.82 29.28 2.06
CA GLN A 267 17.40 29.35 2.43
C GLN A 267 16.93 28.12 3.21
N SER A 268 17.49 26.94 2.91
CA SER A 268 17.17 25.68 3.59
C SER A 268 18.46 24.92 3.94
N GLY A 269 18.63 24.55 5.21
CA GLY A 269 19.81 23.87 5.73
C GLY A 269 19.43 22.67 6.58
N PHE A 270 20.12 21.54 6.45
CA PHE A 270 20.06 20.41 7.37
C PHE A 270 21.49 19.93 7.66
N LEU A 271 21.93 19.99 8.92
CA LEU A 271 23.31 19.65 9.29
C LEU A 271 23.34 18.60 10.40
N GLY A 272 24.03 17.50 10.12
CA GLY A 272 24.38 16.45 11.08
C GLY A 272 25.83 16.57 11.51
N ILE A 273 26.05 16.98 12.76
CA ILE A 273 27.36 17.26 13.34
C ILE A 273 27.70 16.14 14.32
N GLY A 274 28.96 15.71 14.34
CA GLY A 274 29.47 14.80 15.37
C GLY A 274 30.98 14.62 15.26
N GLY A 275 31.55 14.00 16.29
CA GLY A 275 33.00 13.90 16.49
C GLY A 275 33.41 14.49 17.84
N GLN A 276 34.46 13.96 18.45
CA GLN A 276 35.03 14.48 19.70
C GLN A 276 36.03 15.60 19.39
N GLU A 277 35.56 16.83 19.19
CA GLU A 277 36.41 18.00 19.41
C GLU A 277 35.64 19.05 20.22
N VAL A 278 36.19 19.37 21.39
CA VAL A 278 35.83 20.53 22.20
C VAL A 278 37.07 21.41 22.19
N SER A 279 37.22 22.20 21.13
CA SER A 279 38.14 23.33 21.12
C SER A 279 37.30 24.60 21.25
N GLU A 280 37.74 25.50 22.12
CA GLU A 280 37.07 26.76 22.45
C GLU A 280 36.72 27.54 21.18
N LEU A 281 35.43 27.56 20.86
CA LEU A 281 34.88 28.38 19.78
C LEU A 281 35.04 29.84 20.19
N HIS A 282 35.65 30.63 19.31
CA HIS A 282 35.74 32.08 19.49
C HIS A 282 34.33 32.68 19.42
N ASP A 283 34.05 33.72 20.21
CA ASP A 283 32.76 34.43 20.34
C ASP A 283 32.23 35.12 19.05
N ALA A 284 32.70 34.72 17.86
CA ALA A 284 32.29 35.29 16.60
C ALA A 284 30.88 34.81 16.23
N THR A 285 29.88 35.71 16.32
CA THR A 285 28.51 35.42 15.92
C THR A 285 28.43 35.12 14.41
N VAL A 286 27.76 34.02 14.07
CA VAL A 286 27.52 33.60 12.69
C VAL A 286 26.09 33.95 12.31
N VAL A 287 25.94 34.96 11.45
CA VAL A 287 24.65 35.45 10.97
C VAL A 287 24.34 34.83 9.61
N VAL A 288 23.21 34.12 9.51
CA VAL A 288 22.74 33.56 8.22
C VAL A 288 21.41 34.24 7.85
N PRO A 289 21.44 35.29 7.01
CA PRO A 289 20.32 36.24 6.90
C PRO A 289 19.10 35.70 6.16
N GLU A 290 19.29 34.86 5.14
CA GLU A 290 18.22 34.35 4.26
C GLU A 290 17.67 32.97 4.69
N LEU A 291 18.17 32.39 5.79
CA LEU A 291 17.82 31.03 6.20
C LEU A 291 16.39 30.97 6.74
N THR A 292 15.51 30.28 5.99
CA THR A 292 14.10 30.09 6.34
C THR A 292 13.84 28.74 7.02
N GLU A 293 14.62 27.72 6.67
CA GLU A 293 14.53 26.37 7.26
C GLU A 293 15.88 25.90 7.79
N LEU A 294 15.91 25.40 9.02
CA LEU A 294 17.09 24.78 9.61
C LEU A 294 16.76 23.45 10.29
N GLY A 295 17.42 22.39 9.85
CA GLY A 295 17.46 21.09 10.48
C GLY A 295 18.80 20.83 11.16
N LEU A 296 18.79 20.37 12.41
CA LEU A 296 20.01 20.06 13.15
C LEU A 296 19.93 18.67 13.78
N MET A 297 20.98 17.88 13.57
CA MET A 297 21.23 16.61 14.24
C MET A 297 22.58 16.72 14.94
N VAL A 298 22.57 17.00 16.24
CA VAL A 298 23.76 17.36 17.02
C VAL A 298 23.70 16.62 18.36
N PRO A 299 24.81 16.07 18.88
CA PRO A 299 24.81 15.45 20.20
C PRO A 299 24.63 16.52 21.30
N ALA A 300 23.98 16.14 22.41
CA ALA A 300 23.61 17.06 23.48
C ALA A 300 24.76 17.93 24.01
N THR A 301 25.98 17.41 24.07
CA THR A 301 27.18 18.12 24.56
C THR A 301 27.61 19.29 23.68
N GLN A 302 27.31 19.23 22.37
CA GLN A 302 27.76 20.19 21.36
C GLN A 302 26.69 21.22 20.99
N CYS A 303 25.43 20.90 21.26
CA CYS A 303 24.28 21.77 21.04
C CYS A 303 24.44 23.16 21.66
N ARG A 304 24.91 23.24 22.92
CA ARG A 304 25.01 24.52 23.66
C ARG A 304 25.98 25.50 23.01
N ALA A 305 27.11 25.01 22.49
CA ALA A 305 28.12 25.85 21.87
C ALA A 305 27.65 26.38 20.52
N LEU A 306 27.03 25.52 19.69
CA LEU A 306 26.48 25.91 18.38
C LEU A 306 25.40 26.98 18.53
N LEU A 307 24.44 26.77 19.44
CA LEU A 307 23.31 27.67 19.58
C LEU A 307 23.72 29.07 20.05
N ARG A 308 24.74 29.22 20.88
CA ARG A 308 25.22 30.54 21.35
C ARG A 308 25.68 31.42 20.20
N VAL A 309 26.36 30.82 19.23
CA VAL A 309 27.05 31.50 18.14
C VAL A 309 26.12 31.87 16.98
N LEU A 310 25.00 31.16 16.80
CA LEU A 310 24.11 31.35 15.65
C LEU A 310 23.09 32.48 15.84
N GLU A 311 23.00 33.37 14.85
CA GLU A 311 21.92 34.35 14.69
C GLU A 311 21.18 34.13 13.36
N LEU A 312 19.89 33.80 13.45
CA LEU A 312 19.07 33.39 12.30
C LEU A 312 17.83 34.29 12.19
N PRO A 313 17.95 35.48 11.56
CA PRO A 313 16.93 36.52 11.61
C PRO A 313 15.64 36.20 10.82
N SER A 314 15.72 35.31 9.83
CA SER A 314 14.63 34.96 8.91
C SER A 314 14.06 33.55 9.11
N LEU A 315 14.44 32.87 10.20
CA LEU A 315 14.06 31.47 10.42
C LEU A 315 12.55 31.32 10.63
N GLU A 316 11.91 30.50 9.79
CA GLU A 316 10.47 30.20 9.88
C GLU A 316 10.20 28.74 10.29
N ARG A 317 11.13 27.82 9.95
CA ARG A 317 10.97 26.39 10.19
C ARG A 317 12.23 25.80 10.83
N MET A 318 12.06 25.09 11.93
CA MET A 318 13.18 24.44 12.63
C MET A 318 12.89 22.96 12.88
N VAL A 319 13.85 22.10 12.51
CA VAL A 319 13.81 20.66 12.73
C VAL A 319 14.98 20.26 13.63
N VAL A 320 14.70 19.56 14.70
CA VAL A 320 15.66 19.14 15.70
C VAL A 320 15.63 17.62 15.80
N GLN A 321 16.77 16.95 15.73
CA GLN A 321 16.85 15.50 15.90
C GLN A 321 17.70 15.13 17.12
N GLN A 322 17.31 14.06 17.82
CA GLN A 322 17.87 13.52 19.05
C GLN A 322 17.69 14.40 20.30
N ASP A 323 18.24 13.97 21.45
CA ASP A 323 18.11 14.66 22.73
C ASP A 323 18.99 15.92 22.80
N TRP A 324 18.39 17.04 23.22
CA TRP A 324 19.02 18.36 23.25
C TRP A 324 19.07 18.91 24.66
N ASP A 325 20.00 19.83 24.91
CA ASP A 325 20.06 20.59 26.14
C ASP A 325 18.93 21.65 26.16
N GLN A 326 18.05 21.53 27.15
CA GLN A 326 16.83 22.32 27.27
C GLN A 326 17.12 23.81 27.44
N ASP A 327 18.02 24.19 28.33
CA ASP A 327 18.29 25.60 28.66
C ASP A 327 18.89 26.32 27.44
N ALA A 328 19.72 25.62 26.68
CA ALA A 328 20.33 26.14 25.46
C ALA A 328 19.28 26.34 24.35
N LEU A 329 18.37 25.37 24.16
CA LEU A 329 17.31 25.48 23.16
C LEU A 329 16.31 26.59 23.52
N VAL A 330 15.87 26.66 24.79
CA VAL A 330 14.93 27.70 25.26
C VAL A 330 15.54 29.09 25.14
N SER A 331 16.80 29.25 25.56
CA SER A 331 17.54 30.52 25.38
C SER A 331 17.69 30.91 23.91
N PHE A 332 17.89 29.94 23.02
CA PHE A 332 17.95 30.19 21.59
C PHE A 332 16.60 30.59 20.99
N LEU A 333 15.53 29.85 21.31
CA LEU A 333 14.17 30.18 20.86
C LEU A 333 13.74 31.57 21.34
N GLY A 334 14.12 31.96 22.56
CA GLY A 334 13.88 33.32 23.08
C GLY A 334 14.68 34.43 22.39
N ARG A 335 15.79 34.11 21.73
CA ARG A 335 16.61 35.07 20.95
C ARG A 335 16.16 35.25 19.51
N LEU A 336 15.23 34.42 19.00
CA LEU A 336 14.76 34.53 17.63
C LEU A 336 13.97 35.83 17.42
N THR A 337 14.33 36.59 16.38
CA THR A 337 13.66 37.85 16.01
C THR A 337 12.28 37.65 15.41
N ARG A 338 12.01 36.46 14.86
CA ARG A 338 10.71 36.07 14.30
C ARG A 338 10.22 34.80 14.98
N PRO A 339 8.92 34.71 15.32
CA PRO A 339 8.35 33.48 15.84
C PRO A 339 8.28 32.42 14.74
N LEU A 340 8.61 31.18 15.09
CA LEU A 340 8.58 30.06 14.16
C LEU A 340 7.17 29.75 13.68
N LYS A 341 7.03 29.44 12.39
CA LYS A 341 5.78 28.93 11.80
C LYS A 341 5.68 27.41 11.89
N SER A 342 6.81 26.69 11.81
CA SER A 342 6.88 25.23 11.95
C SER A 342 8.02 24.79 12.85
N PHE A 343 7.73 23.85 13.74
CA PHE A 343 8.73 23.27 14.65
C PHE A 343 8.58 21.75 14.70
N ALA A 344 9.67 21.02 14.52
CA ALA A 344 9.69 19.57 14.56
C ALA A 344 10.83 19.04 15.42
N MET A 345 10.53 18.13 16.36
CA MET A 345 11.50 17.37 17.14
C MET A 345 11.39 15.88 16.80
N ARG A 346 12.52 15.26 16.44
CA ARG A 346 12.62 13.84 16.12
C ARG A 346 13.59 13.06 17.00
N ASP A 347 13.24 11.82 17.31
CA ASP A 347 14.10 10.87 18.04
C ASP A 347 14.57 11.33 19.44
N THR A 348 13.73 12.08 20.16
CA THR A 348 14.00 12.58 21.53
C THR A 348 13.51 11.59 22.58
N TYR A 349 14.28 10.54 22.89
CA TYR A 349 13.86 9.47 23.78
C TYR A 349 14.07 9.77 25.28
N ARG A 350 14.95 10.73 25.65
CA ARG A 350 15.32 11.00 27.05
C ARG A 350 14.70 12.26 27.65
N MET A 351 14.02 13.09 26.86
CA MET A 351 13.40 14.33 27.35
C MET A 351 12.17 14.08 28.23
N THR A 352 12.03 14.82 29.33
CA THR A 352 10.87 14.73 30.23
C THR A 352 9.74 15.70 29.83
N ASP A 353 8.51 15.39 30.23
CA ASP A 353 7.29 16.16 29.91
C ASP A 353 7.35 17.64 30.36
N ALA A 354 8.03 17.92 31.47
CA ALA A 354 8.22 19.29 31.95
C ALA A 354 9.12 20.12 31.00
N GLN A 355 10.10 19.47 30.37
CA GLN A 355 11.05 20.11 29.46
C GLN A 355 10.41 20.38 28.11
N GLN A 356 9.60 19.43 27.63
CA GLN A 356 8.77 19.62 26.44
C GLN A 356 7.79 20.78 26.60
N LEU A 357 7.14 20.88 27.77
CA LEU A 357 6.20 21.96 28.06
C LEU A 357 6.86 23.35 28.04
N GLN A 358 8.08 23.49 28.58
CA GLN A 358 8.80 24.77 28.51
C GLN A 358 9.14 25.18 27.07
N ILE A 359 9.54 24.21 26.23
CA ILE A 359 9.83 24.47 24.81
C ILE A 359 8.56 24.88 24.05
N VAL A 360 7.47 24.15 24.28
CA VAL A 360 6.16 24.44 23.67
C VAL A 360 5.62 25.81 24.14
N GLY A 361 5.88 26.20 25.39
CA GLY A 361 5.55 27.53 25.92
C GLY A 361 6.27 28.68 25.19
N CYS A 362 7.48 28.44 24.68
CA CYS A 362 8.23 29.41 23.88
C CYS A 362 7.80 29.51 22.40
N LEU A 363 6.76 28.77 21.98
CA LEU A 363 6.33 28.64 20.58
C LEU A 363 4.89 29.15 20.31
N PRO A 364 4.52 30.39 20.68
CA PRO A 364 3.13 30.83 20.69
C PRO A 364 2.48 30.95 19.29
N GLN A 365 3.24 31.16 18.21
CA GLN A 365 2.66 31.38 16.87
C GLN A 365 2.86 30.20 15.89
N VAL A 366 3.29 29.04 16.38
CA VAL A 366 3.52 27.87 15.51
C VAL A 366 2.21 27.36 14.91
N THR A 367 2.23 27.15 13.59
CA THR A 367 1.11 26.60 12.79
C THR A 367 1.24 25.10 12.54
N SER A 368 2.47 24.56 12.55
CA SER A 368 2.76 23.13 12.39
C SER A 368 3.74 22.64 13.45
N LEU A 369 3.30 21.70 14.30
CA LEU A 369 4.10 21.13 15.39
C LEU A 369 4.27 19.62 15.18
N SER A 370 5.50 19.13 15.24
CA SER A 370 5.82 17.71 15.16
C SER A 370 6.66 17.26 16.35
N LEU A 371 6.14 16.42 17.24
CA LEU A 371 6.88 15.87 18.38
C LEU A 371 6.89 14.34 18.27
N THR A 372 8.03 13.76 17.86
CA THR A 372 8.15 12.30 17.69
C THR A 372 8.91 11.60 18.83
N GLY A 373 9.04 12.25 19.99
CA GLY A 373 9.43 11.67 21.29
C GLY A 373 8.22 11.37 22.20
N PRO A 374 8.41 10.82 23.42
CA PRO A 374 7.31 10.55 24.35
C PRO A 374 6.67 11.85 24.83
N VAL A 375 5.40 12.09 24.49
CA VAL A 375 4.66 13.26 24.95
C VAL A 375 3.85 12.90 26.20
N GLY A 376 4.05 13.67 27.28
CA GLY A 376 3.34 13.45 28.55
C GLY A 376 2.05 14.26 28.70
N LYS A 377 1.31 13.95 29.77
CA LYS A 377 -0.01 14.53 30.06
C LYS A 377 0.03 16.05 30.29
N LYS A 378 1.13 16.62 30.80
CA LYS A 378 1.23 18.06 31.05
C LYS A 378 1.35 18.82 29.73
N THR A 379 2.18 18.36 28.80
CA THR A 379 2.30 18.95 27.46
C THR A 379 0.98 18.83 26.68
N LEU A 380 0.30 17.68 26.74
CA LEU A 380 -1.03 17.52 26.14
C LEU A 380 -2.05 18.49 26.74
N ARG A 381 -2.07 18.64 28.08
CA ARG A 381 -2.96 19.60 28.75
C ARG A 381 -2.66 21.06 28.40
N ALA A 382 -1.40 21.44 28.24
CA ALA A 382 -1.00 22.78 27.83
C ALA A 382 -1.40 23.10 26.37
N LEU A 383 -1.53 22.06 25.53
CA LEU A 383 -2.07 22.16 24.17
C LEU A 383 -3.60 22.14 24.14
N THR A 384 -4.29 21.73 25.21
CA THR A 384 -5.76 21.66 25.22
C THR A 384 -6.37 23.02 25.57
N PRO A 385 -7.27 23.59 24.74
CA PRO A 385 -7.97 24.84 25.09
C PRO A 385 -8.85 24.65 26.35
N PRO A 386 -8.83 25.60 27.31
CA PRO A 386 -9.67 25.56 28.51
C PRO A 386 -11.14 25.88 28.17
N LEU A 387 -12.07 25.39 28.99
CA LEU A 387 -13.49 25.71 28.91
C LEU A 387 -13.77 27.07 29.57
N ASP A 388 -14.77 27.82 29.08
CA ASP A 388 -15.24 29.06 29.70
C ASP A 388 -15.68 28.78 31.15
N GLY A 389 -14.85 29.18 32.12
CA GLY A 389 -15.02 28.91 33.56
C GLY A 389 -13.77 28.37 34.27
N GLU A 390 -12.78 27.81 33.55
CA GLU A 390 -11.46 27.40 34.11
C GLU A 390 -10.35 28.43 33.81
N ALA A 391 -10.73 29.68 33.55
CA ALA A 391 -9.85 30.72 32.99
C ALA A 391 -8.97 31.46 34.02
N GLU A 392 -8.90 31.03 35.28
CA GLU A 392 -7.97 31.64 36.24
C GLU A 392 -6.56 31.06 36.05
N GLY A 393 -5.78 31.70 35.18
CA GLY A 393 -4.32 31.59 35.13
C GLY A 393 -3.70 30.51 34.23
N ARG A 394 -4.46 29.91 33.30
CA ARG A 394 -3.89 28.95 32.32
C ARG A 394 -3.61 29.61 30.97
N GLU A 395 -2.34 29.78 30.64
CA GLU A 395 -1.90 30.21 29.30
C GLU A 395 -1.93 29.01 28.32
N LEU A 396 -2.73 29.12 27.26
CA LEU A 396 -2.79 28.12 26.18
C LEU A 396 -1.53 28.21 25.31
N SER A 397 -0.81 27.10 25.16
CA SER A 397 0.34 27.04 24.25
C SER A 397 -0.10 26.76 22.81
N CYS A 398 0.57 27.39 21.84
CA CYS A 398 0.32 27.25 20.39
C CYS A 398 -1.14 27.46 19.94
N PRO A 399 -1.75 28.66 20.12
CA PRO A 399 -3.09 28.97 19.65
C PRO A 399 -3.30 28.82 18.13
N ASN A 400 -2.28 29.04 17.30
CA ASN A 400 -2.39 29.03 15.82
C ASN A 400 -2.17 27.66 15.15
N LEU A 401 -2.18 26.58 15.92
CA LEU A 401 -1.84 25.25 15.44
C LEU A 401 -2.89 24.68 14.46
N THR A 402 -2.46 24.40 13.23
CA THR A 402 -3.31 23.81 12.17
C THR A 402 -2.86 22.42 11.75
N SER A 403 -1.60 22.05 12.00
CA SER A 403 -1.05 20.74 11.67
C SER A 403 -0.30 20.17 12.87
N LEU A 404 -0.61 18.93 13.26
CA LEU A 404 -0.03 18.29 14.42
C LEU A 404 0.46 16.89 14.09
N ARG A 405 1.74 16.61 14.39
CA ARG A 405 2.34 15.28 14.34
C ARG A 405 2.83 14.86 15.71
N LEU A 406 2.38 13.72 16.24
CA LEU A 406 2.77 13.22 17.56
C LEU A 406 3.18 11.74 17.49
N ARG A 407 4.15 11.32 18.32
CA ARG A 407 4.42 9.90 18.56
C ARG A 407 3.92 9.50 19.94
N ALA A 408 2.99 8.55 19.98
CA ALA A 408 2.35 8.09 21.21
C ALA A 408 3.06 6.83 21.72
N GLN A 409 3.66 6.90 22.93
CA GLN A 409 4.43 5.79 23.53
C GLN A 409 3.70 5.07 24.67
N ASN A 410 2.89 5.77 25.48
CA ASN A 410 2.20 5.19 26.65
C ASN A 410 0.67 5.35 26.56
N TYR A 411 -0.05 4.23 26.63
CA TYR A 411 -1.52 4.14 26.60
C TYR A 411 -2.23 4.89 27.74
N VAL A 412 -1.52 5.26 28.80
CA VAL A 412 -2.05 5.99 29.97
C VAL A 412 -2.56 7.41 29.62
N HIS A 413 -2.28 7.89 28.40
CA HIS A 413 -2.66 9.23 27.94
C HIS A 413 -3.65 9.21 26.76
N ASP A 414 -4.26 8.06 26.46
CA ASP A 414 -5.24 7.87 25.37
C ASP A 414 -6.38 8.91 25.45
N GLU A 415 -7.15 8.93 26.55
CA GLU A 415 -8.24 9.89 26.75
C GLU A 415 -7.79 11.35 26.63
N ALA A 416 -6.62 11.69 27.19
CA ALA A 416 -6.12 13.08 27.16
C ALA A 416 -5.72 13.52 25.74
N LEU A 417 -5.24 12.60 24.90
CA LEU A 417 -4.91 12.85 23.50
C LEU A 417 -6.19 13.01 22.67
N GLY A 418 -7.18 12.15 22.89
CA GLY A 418 -8.49 12.23 22.25
C GLY A 418 -9.21 13.55 22.55
N ASP A 419 -9.28 13.92 23.83
CA ASP A 419 -9.91 15.16 24.29
C ASP A 419 -9.23 16.42 23.72
N MET A 420 -7.90 16.41 23.61
CA MET A 420 -7.15 17.53 23.04
C MET A 420 -7.48 17.74 21.56
N ILE A 421 -7.50 16.65 20.78
CA ILE A 421 -7.80 16.67 19.34
C ILE A 421 -9.25 17.06 19.11
N GLU A 422 -10.18 16.46 19.87
CA GLU A 422 -11.61 16.77 19.77
C GLU A 422 -11.89 18.24 20.06
N ARG A 423 -11.30 18.80 21.12
CA ARG A 423 -11.49 20.21 21.47
C ARG A 423 -10.91 21.16 20.43
N ARG A 424 -9.75 20.86 19.84
CA ARG A 424 -9.18 21.71 18.77
C ARG A 424 -9.84 21.52 17.40
N TRP A 425 -10.52 20.38 17.18
CA TRP A 425 -11.23 20.10 15.94
C TRP A 425 -12.66 20.62 15.96
N ARG A 426 -13.42 20.39 17.04
CA ARG A 426 -14.84 20.76 17.16
C ARG A 426 -15.06 22.09 17.88
N GLY A 427 -14.14 22.52 18.75
CA GLY A 427 -14.29 23.74 19.53
C GLY A 427 -14.03 25.02 18.75
N GLN A 428 -15.00 25.95 18.75
CA GLN A 428 -14.84 27.31 18.23
C GLN A 428 -14.42 28.25 19.36
N PHE A 429 -13.14 28.23 19.73
CA PHE A 429 -12.60 29.13 20.76
C PHE A 429 -12.09 30.43 20.14
N LYS A 430 -12.38 31.59 20.76
CA LYS A 430 -11.90 32.90 20.27
C LYS A 430 -10.37 32.95 20.31
N GLY A 431 -9.73 33.20 19.17
CA GLY A 431 -8.27 33.33 19.06
C GLY A 431 -7.50 32.01 18.89
N VAL A 432 -8.18 30.87 18.74
CA VAL A 432 -7.55 29.55 18.50
C VAL A 432 -7.88 29.06 17.10
N ALA A 433 -6.87 28.67 16.34
CA ALA A 433 -7.05 28.12 15.00
C ALA A 433 -7.56 26.67 15.05
N ARG A 434 -8.45 26.32 14.11
CA ARG A 434 -8.97 24.96 13.96
C ARG A 434 -7.89 24.05 13.34
N LEU A 435 -7.71 22.88 13.94
CA LEU A 435 -6.81 21.84 13.45
C LEU A 435 -7.27 21.36 12.06
N LYS A 436 -6.40 21.21 11.07
CA LYS A 436 -6.74 20.76 9.71
C LYS A 436 -6.15 19.38 9.37
N SER A 437 -5.03 19.03 10.00
CA SER A 437 -4.33 17.76 9.75
C SER A 437 -3.72 17.21 11.03
N VAL A 438 -3.84 15.89 11.21
CA VAL A 438 -3.26 15.16 12.34
C VAL A 438 -2.56 13.90 11.84
N HIS A 439 -1.35 13.68 12.34
CA HIS A 439 -0.60 12.45 12.14
C HIS A 439 -0.12 11.92 13.49
N ILE A 440 -0.50 10.68 13.82
CA ILE A 440 -0.09 10.07 15.09
C ILE A 440 0.60 8.74 14.80
N ASP A 441 1.85 8.64 15.24
CA ASP A 441 2.64 7.42 15.19
C ASP A 441 2.44 6.66 16.51
N PHE A 442 1.75 5.51 16.46
CA PHE A 442 1.48 4.70 17.65
C PHE A 442 2.58 3.65 17.83
N ASN A 443 3.18 3.57 19.02
CA ASN A 443 4.12 2.50 19.35
C ASN A 443 3.36 1.30 19.93
N ALA A 444 3.50 0.11 19.33
CA ALA A 444 2.82 -1.11 19.76
C ALA A 444 3.72 -1.90 20.75
N SER A 445 3.97 -1.35 21.93
CA SER A 445 4.68 -2.07 22.99
C SER A 445 3.70 -2.55 24.07
N GLY A 446 3.43 -3.86 24.12
CA GLY A 446 2.83 -4.50 25.30
C GLY A 446 1.36 -4.94 25.23
N GLY A 447 0.85 -5.40 24.08
CA GLY A 447 -0.41 -6.16 24.00
C GLY A 447 -1.71 -5.41 24.35
N GLN A 448 -1.65 -4.11 24.67
CA GLN A 448 -2.81 -3.24 24.85
C GLN A 448 -2.90 -2.23 23.71
N SER A 449 -4.11 -2.01 23.19
CA SER A 449 -4.37 -1.31 21.93
C SER A 449 -4.95 0.09 22.16
N TRP A 450 -4.55 1.07 21.34
CA TRP A 450 -5.03 2.47 21.31
C TRP A 450 -6.47 2.62 20.80
N LYS A 451 -7.37 1.68 21.16
CA LYS A 451 -8.72 1.55 20.56
C LYS A 451 -9.58 2.80 20.77
N GLY A 452 -9.46 3.47 21.92
CA GLY A 452 -10.26 4.64 22.27
C GLY A 452 -10.01 5.84 21.36
N VAL A 453 -8.74 6.27 21.25
CA VAL A 453 -8.37 7.38 20.36
C VAL A 453 -8.47 7.01 18.89
N LEU A 454 -8.15 5.79 18.49
CA LEU A 454 -8.28 5.35 17.09
C LEU A 454 -9.75 5.42 16.63
N ALA A 455 -10.69 4.95 17.45
CA ALA A 455 -12.12 5.05 17.13
C ALA A 455 -12.60 6.51 17.02
N ARG A 456 -12.18 7.39 17.93
CA ARG A 456 -12.51 8.84 17.85
C ARG A 456 -11.88 9.50 16.62
N LEU A 457 -10.65 9.14 16.27
CA LEU A 457 -9.94 9.67 15.09
C LEU A 457 -10.59 9.24 13.77
N ASP A 458 -11.14 8.02 13.71
CA ASP A 458 -11.88 7.54 12.54
C ASP A 458 -13.17 8.34 12.34
N VAL A 459 -13.90 8.65 13.43
CA VAL A 459 -15.06 9.56 13.39
C VAL A 459 -14.65 10.96 12.90
N PHE A 460 -13.52 11.50 13.38
CA PHE A 460 -13.06 12.82 12.92
C PHE A 460 -12.60 12.82 11.46
N GLN A 461 -12.12 11.68 10.94
CA GLN A 461 -11.78 11.52 9.53
C GLN A 461 -13.03 11.56 8.64
N GLU A 462 -14.12 10.92 9.05
CA GLU A 462 -15.43 11.01 8.38
C GLU A 462 -15.96 12.45 8.38
N GLU A 463 -15.69 13.22 9.44
CA GLU A 463 -16.03 14.66 9.53
C GLU A 463 -15.11 15.60 8.72
N GLY A 464 -14.09 15.07 8.02
CA GLY A 464 -13.23 15.82 7.11
C GLY A 464 -11.85 16.22 7.64
N LEU A 465 -11.40 15.68 8.78
CA LEU A 465 -10.03 15.85 9.26
C LEU A 465 -9.04 15.06 8.37
N LYS A 466 -7.99 15.71 7.85
CA LYS A 466 -6.98 15.02 7.04
C LYS A 466 -6.05 14.18 7.93
N LYS A 467 -6.30 12.87 7.99
CA LYS A 467 -5.44 11.85 8.61
C LYS A 467 -4.43 11.33 7.58
N SER A 468 -3.16 11.21 7.97
CA SER A 468 -2.11 10.52 7.17
C SER A 468 -1.71 9.24 7.90
N GLU A 469 -1.49 8.14 7.17
CA GLU A 469 -1.29 6.75 7.66
C GLU A 469 -0.69 6.66 9.07
N CYS A 470 -1.50 6.28 10.06
CA CYS A 470 -1.01 5.92 11.39
C CYS A 470 -0.28 4.58 11.30
N LYS A 471 1.05 4.57 11.40
CA LYS A 471 1.83 3.33 11.42
C LYS A 471 1.99 2.85 12.86
N GLU A 472 1.49 1.65 13.16
CA GLU A 472 1.90 0.93 14.37
C GLU A 472 3.35 0.46 14.18
N LEU A 473 4.28 1.09 14.90
CA LEU A 473 5.67 0.69 14.87
C LEU A 473 5.86 -0.55 15.76
N LYS A 474 6.32 -1.67 15.19
CA LYS A 474 6.78 -2.84 15.96
C LYS A 474 8.06 -2.45 16.73
N PRO A 475 8.23 -2.87 18.00
CA PRO A 475 9.47 -2.62 18.72
C PRO A 475 10.65 -3.28 18.00
N PRO A 476 11.87 -2.70 18.04
CA PRO A 476 13.04 -3.30 17.43
C PRO A 476 13.26 -4.70 18.03
N SER A 477 13.38 -5.71 17.16
CA SER A 477 13.71 -7.08 17.55
C SER A 477 14.99 -7.06 18.39
N LYS A 478 14.92 -7.61 19.61
CA LYS A 478 16.08 -7.81 20.49
C LYS A 478 17.23 -8.45 19.69
N ARG A 479 18.25 -7.67 19.33
CA ARG A 479 19.55 -8.24 18.97
C ARG A 479 20.19 -8.72 20.26
N SER A 480 20.47 -10.01 20.30
CA SER A 480 21.21 -10.70 21.34
C SER A 480 22.64 -10.17 21.44
N GLY A 481 23.04 -9.81 22.66
CA GLY A 481 24.44 -9.66 23.08
C GLY A 481 25.05 -8.29 22.82
N ASP A 482 25.06 -7.42 23.84
CA ASP A 482 26.30 -6.90 24.41
C ASP A 482 26.00 -6.16 25.73
N ALA A 483 26.86 -6.42 26.71
CA ALA A 483 26.70 -6.10 28.12
C ALA A 483 26.81 -4.61 28.42
N TYR A 484 25.96 -4.08 29.31
CA TYR A 484 26.31 -3.13 30.39
C TYR A 484 25.04 -2.90 31.25
N ALA A 485 25.02 -3.49 32.43
CA ALA A 485 24.03 -3.21 33.48
C ALA A 485 24.48 -1.98 34.29
N PRO A 486 23.57 -1.08 34.73
CA PRO A 486 23.83 -0.22 35.86
C PRO A 486 23.27 -0.84 37.14
N LEU A 487 24.12 -0.80 38.16
CA LEU A 487 24.05 -1.45 39.44
C LEU A 487 22.86 -1.01 40.31
N ILE A 488 22.25 -1.99 40.98
CA ILE A 488 21.34 -1.85 42.11
C ILE A 488 22.13 -1.33 43.32
N HIS A 489 21.71 -0.22 43.91
CA HIS A 489 22.08 0.16 45.27
C HIS A 489 20.80 0.30 46.12
N ASN A 490 20.57 -0.68 46.99
CA ASN A 490 19.66 -0.56 48.14
C ASN A 490 20.40 0.14 49.31
N PRO A 491 19.68 0.93 50.12
CA PRO A 491 19.93 1.04 51.56
C PRO A 491 18.68 0.64 52.40
N PRO A 492 18.81 0.48 53.73
CA PRO A 492 18.26 -0.66 54.51
C PRO A 492 16.93 -0.37 55.25
N PRO A 493 16.30 -1.38 55.89
CA PRO A 493 14.98 -1.29 56.50
C PRO A 493 15.02 -0.99 58.00
N CYS A 494 13.96 -0.36 58.53
CA CYS A 494 13.53 -0.51 59.93
C CYS A 494 12.04 -0.16 60.10
N PRO A 495 11.39 -0.69 61.15
CA PRO A 495 10.00 -1.16 61.13
C PRO A 495 9.02 -0.16 61.75
N LEU A 496 7.71 -0.35 61.51
CA LEU A 496 6.67 -0.22 62.53
C LEU A 496 5.30 -0.68 61.98
N THR A 497 4.84 -1.74 62.61
CA THR A 497 3.50 -2.31 62.76
C THR A 497 2.39 -1.25 62.91
N VAL A 498 1.22 -1.44 62.31
CA VAL A 498 -0.07 -1.72 62.98
C VAL A 498 -1.16 -2.04 61.95
N CYS A 499 -1.90 -3.09 62.28
CA CYS A 499 -2.95 -3.81 61.61
C CYS A 499 -4.17 -2.97 61.17
N THR A 500 -4.85 -3.37 60.10
CA THR A 500 -6.19 -3.97 60.21
C THR A 500 -6.60 -4.70 58.92
N GLU A 501 -7.15 -5.89 59.14
CA GLU A 501 -7.56 -6.91 58.19
C GLU A 501 -8.79 -6.49 57.37
N MET A 502 -8.84 -6.82 56.08
CA MET A 502 -10.04 -7.31 55.37
C MET A 502 -9.58 -8.00 54.07
N SER A 503 -9.62 -9.34 54.06
CA SER A 503 -9.24 -10.21 52.94
C SER A 503 -10.16 -10.07 51.72
N PRO A 504 -9.62 -10.11 50.48
CA PRO A 504 -10.33 -10.65 49.33
C PRO A 504 -9.73 -12.00 48.92
N GLN A 505 -10.61 -12.98 48.72
CA GLN A 505 -10.30 -14.36 48.36
C GLN A 505 -9.53 -14.47 47.04
N ALA A 506 -8.47 -15.28 47.07
CA ALA A 506 -7.70 -15.68 45.91
C ALA A 506 -8.54 -16.56 44.97
N GLN A 507 -8.68 -16.15 43.71
CA GLN A 507 -9.10 -17.04 42.63
C GLN A 507 -7.85 -17.76 42.09
N MET A 508 -7.81 -19.06 42.35
CA MET A 508 -6.79 -19.98 41.91
C MET A 508 -6.81 -20.12 40.38
N THR A 509 -5.65 -19.93 39.76
CA THR A 509 -5.35 -20.36 38.39
C THR A 509 -5.35 -21.89 38.34
N VAL A 510 -6.32 -22.48 37.65
CA VAL A 510 -6.41 -23.94 37.43
C VAL A 510 -5.73 -24.25 36.09
N ASP A 511 -4.62 -25.00 36.13
CA ASP A 511 -4.00 -25.62 34.96
C ASP A 511 -5.03 -26.53 34.24
N PRO A 512 -5.13 -26.53 32.90
CA PRO A 512 -6.02 -27.44 32.19
C PRO A 512 -5.52 -28.89 32.34
N ALA A 513 -6.39 -29.75 32.88
CA ALA A 513 -6.12 -31.14 33.20
C ALA A 513 -5.71 -31.98 31.97
N LYS A 514 -4.64 -32.77 32.12
CA LYS A 514 -4.29 -33.89 31.23
C LYS A 514 -5.46 -34.89 31.17
N PRO A 515 -5.91 -35.35 29.99
CA PRO A 515 -7.00 -36.31 29.91
C PRO A 515 -6.61 -37.67 30.51
N PRO A 516 -7.60 -38.43 31.02
CA PRO A 516 -7.40 -39.80 31.48
C PRO A 516 -6.98 -40.69 30.31
N LYS A 517 -6.00 -41.58 30.52
CA LYS A 517 -5.63 -42.62 29.55
C LYS A 517 -6.86 -43.44 29.20
N LEU A 518 -7.13 -43.58 27.91
CA LEU A 518 -8.29 -44.31 27.41
C LEU A 518 -8.10 -45.82 27.57
N ASP A 519 -9.11 -46.48 28.15
CA ASP A 519 -9.19 -47.93 28.14
C ASP A 519 -10.02 -48.36 26.92
N LEU A 520 -9.32 -48.77 25.86
CA LEU A 520 -9.90 -49.04 24.53
C LEU A 520 -11.02 -50.06 24.57
N ASP A 521 -10.88 -51.09 25.41
CA ASP A 521 -11.86 -52.17 25.49
C ASP A 521 -13.14 -51.71 26.21
N VAL A 522 -13.06 -50.79 27.18
CA VAL A 522 -14.21 -50.23 27.90
C VAL A 522 -14.97 -49.22 27.04
N PHE A 523 -14.26 -48.39 26.28
CA PHE A 523 -14.90 -47.43 25.37
C PHE A 523 -15.65 -48.16 24.25
N ILE A 524 -15.04 -49.18 23.64
CA ILE A 524 -15.63 -49.94 22.54
C ILE A 524 -16.77 -50.84 23.04
N SER A 525 -16.67 -51.47 24.22
CA SER A 525 -17.78 -52.25 24.79
C SER A 525 -18.99 -51.37 25.11
N THR A 526 -18.76 -50.16 25.62
CA THR A 526 -19.81 -49.17 25.91
C THR A 526 -20.43 -48.66 24.61
N ALA A 527 -19.60 -48.35 23.60
CA ALA A 527 -20.07 -47.91 22.30
C ALA A 527 -20.90 -49.00 21.58
N ILE A 528 -20.47 -50.26 21.57
CA ILE A 528 -21.21 -51.38 20.96
C ILE A 528 -22.56 -51.61 21.68
N SER A 529 -22.60 -51.43 23.01
CA SER A 529 -23.86 -51.56 23.77
C SER A 529 -24.86 -50.43 23.54
N ALA A 530 -24.39 -49.22 23.22
CA ALA A 530 -25.21 -48.02 23.06
C ALA A 530 -25.59 -47.71 21.61
N THR A 531 -24.94 -48.34 20.63
CA THR A 531 -25.10 -48.00 19.20
C THR A 531 -25.88 -49.06 18.41
N PRO A 532 -26.59 -48.67 17.33
CA PRO A 532 -27.25 -49.60 16.41
C PRO A 532 -26.26 -50.58 15.75
N THR A 533 -26.73 -51.77 15.38
CA THR A 533 -25.94 -52.86 14.78
C THR A 533 -25.19 -52.46 13.50
N GLU A 534 -25.64 -51.41 12.81
CA GLU A 534 -24.99 -50.85 11.61
C GLU A 534 -23.65 -50.14 11.90
N LEU A 535 -23.45 -49.63 13.13
CA LEU A 535 -22.24 -48.91 13.52
C LEU A 535 -21.16 -49.81 14.12
N HIS A 536 -21.53 -51.02 14.56
CA HIS A 536 -20.62 -52.02 15.14
C HIS A 536 -19.39 -52.34 14.27
N PRO A 537 -19.49 -52.54 12.93
CA PRO A 537 -18.32 -52.80 12.10
C PRO A 537 -17.31 -51.63 12.05
N TYR A 538 -17.77 -50.38 12.26
CA TYR A 538 -16.87 -49.22 12.35
C TYR A 538 -16.08 -49.23 13.66
N PHE A 539 -16.73 -49.52 14.80
CA PHE A 539 -16.05 -49.61 16.10
C PHE A 539 -15.07 -50.79 16.17
N GLU A 540 -15.39 -51.93 15.55
CA GLU A 540 -14.45 -53.06 15.41
C GLU A 540 -13.26 -52.70 14.51
N SER A 541 -13.50 -51.95 13.43
CA SER A 541 -12.45 -51.43 12.57
C SER A 541 -11.56 -50.43 13.31
N PHE A 542 -12.13 -49.55 14.14
CA PHE A 542 -11.37 -48.65 15.01
C PHE A 542 -10.49 -49.42 15.99
N ARG A 543 -11.01 -50.51 16.59
CA ARG A 543 -10.23 -51.41 17.45
C ARG A 543 -9.00 -51.95 16.73
N ASN A 544 -9.21 -52.53 15.55
CA ASN A 544 -8.16 -53.17 14.78
C ASN A 544 -7.10 -52.17 14.30
N LEU A 545 -7.53 -51.02 13.79
CA LEU A 545 -6.64 -49.97 13.28
C LEU A 545 -5.86 -49.26 14.39
N HIS A 546 -6.50 -49.05 15.55
CA HIS A 546 -5.84 -48.48 16.73
C HIS A 546 -4.80 -49.44 17.31
N THR A 547 -5.14 -50.73 17.46
CA THR A 547 -4.21 -51.76 17.96
C THR A 547 -3.00 -51.92 17.04
N ARG A 548 -3.20 -51.79 15.72
CA ARG A 548 -2.14 -51.82 14.69
C ARG A 548 -1.41 -50.49 14.51
N LYS A 549 -1.82 -49.41 15.20
CA LYS A 549 -1.25 -48.05 15.13
C LYS A 549 -1.25 -47.45 13.71
N LEU A 550 -2.26 -47.75 12.89
CA LEU A 550 -2.41 -47.26 11.52
C LEU A 550 -3.20 -45.94 11.49
N TRP A 551 -2.57 -44.84 11.90
CA TRP A 551 -3.24 -43.54 12.11
C TRP A 551 -3.87 -42.93 10.84
N HIS A 552 -3.22 -43.07 9.68
CA HIS A 552 -3.76 -42.54 8.42
C HIS A 552 -5.07 -43.25 8.01
N GLN A 553 -5.08 -44.58 8.02
CA GLN A 553 -6.27 -45.38 7.70
C GLN A 553 -7.38 -45.19 8.74
N LEU A 554 -7.00 -45.01 10.02
CA LEU A 554 -7.94 -44.68 11.09
C LEU A 554 -8.61 -43.33 10.83
N SER A 555 -7.87 -42.30 10.39
CA SER A 555 -8.45 -40.98 10.06
C SER A 555 -9.48 -41.04 8.92
N LEU A 556 -9.21 -41.85 7.88
CA LEU A 556 -10.15 -42.05 6.76
C LEU A 556 -11.42 -42.76 7.23
N LYS A 557 -11.27 -43.83 8.03
CA LYS A 557 -12.41 -44.57 8.57
C LYS A 557 -13.22 -43.77 9.57
N LEU A 558 -12.60 -42.86 10.31
CA LEU A 558 -13.29 -41.91 11.18
C LEU A 558 -14.09 -40.91 10.36
N MET A 559 -13.55 -40.38 9.26
CA MET A 559 -14.31 -39.51 8.35
C MET A 559 -15.52 -40.22 7.75
N ASP A 560 -15.37 -41.47 7.28
CA ASP A 560 -16.49 -42.30 6.80
C ASP A 560 -17.60 -42.41 7.89
N PHE A 561 -17.20 -42.58 9.14
CA PHE A 561 -18.13 -42.65 10.28
C PHE A 561 -18.80 -41.31 10.58
N PHE A 562 -18.07 -40.19 10.50
CA PHE A 562 -18.61 -38.84 10.69
C PHE A 562 -19.53 -38.41 9.54
N ASP A 563 -19.36 -38.96 8.34
CA ASP A 563 -20.25 -38.69 7.20
C ASP A 563 -21.54 -39.52 7.25
N TYR A 564 -21.54 -40.65 7.96
CA TYR A 564 -22.72 -41.51 8.07
C TYR A 564 -23.83 -40.86 8.93
N PRO A 565 -25.06 -40.65 8.43
CA PRO A 565 -26.12 -39.93 9.15
C PRO A 565 -26.55 -40.47 10.53
N PRO A 566 -26.62 -41.80 10.80
CA PRO A 566 -27.06 -42.30 12.11
C PRO A 566 -25.97 -42.19 13.20
N SER A 567 -24.75 -41.75 12.88
CA SER A 567 -23.70 -41.55 13.88
C SER A 567 -23.87 -40.26 14.70
N LYS A 568 -24.72 -39.30 14.26
CA LYS A 568 -24.94 -37.97 14.86
C LYS A 568 -24.87 -37.89 16.40
N PRO A 569 -25.63 -38.69 17.18
CA PRO A 569 -25.62 -38.56 18.64
C PRO A 569 -24.33 -39.07 19.32
N PHE A 570 -23.52 -39.88 18.65
CA PHE A 570 -22.32 -40.51 19.22
C PHE A 570 -21.01 -39.83 18.80
N ARG A 571 -21.07 -38.85 17.88
CA ARG A 571 -19.90 -38.16 17.31
C ARG A 571 -19.13 -37.36 18.36
N VAL A 572 -19.85 -36.66 19.24
CA VAL A 572 -19.25 -35.86 20.33
C VAL A 572 -18.50 -36.75 21.31
N ASP A 573 -19.14 -37.83 21.77
CA ASP A 573 -18.53 -38.76 22.73
C ASP A 573 -17.32 -39.49 22.15
N THR A 574 -17.40 -39.85 20.86
CA THR A 574 -16.28 -40.46 20.13
C THR A 574 -15.12 -39.48 19.95
N PHE A 575 -15.40 -38.21 19.66
CA PHE A 575 -14.34 -37.23 19.51
C PHE A 575 -13.65 -36.93 20.86
N GLU A 576 -14.42 -36.72 21.93
CA GLU A 576 -13.87 -36.39 23.25
C GLU A 576 -13.16 -37.56 23.91
N LYS A 577 -13.69 -38.78 23.85
CA LYS A 577 -13.03 -39.92 24.49
C LYS A 577 -11.92 -40.44 23.58
N PHE A 578 -12.24 -40.83 22.35
CA PHE A 578 -11.35 -41.60 21.49
C PHE A 578 -10.31 -40.76 20.75
N VAL A 579 -10.73 -39.68 20.06
CA VAL A 579 -9.82 -38.90 19.19
C VAL A 579 -8.77 -38.10 20.00
N ARG A 580 -9.09 -37.70 21.23
CA ARG A 580 -8.17 -36.97 22.12
C ARG A 580 -6.88 -37.73 22.46
N ASP A 581 -6.88 -39.06 22.45
CA ASP A 581 -5.70 -39.85 22.85
C ASP A 581 -4.57 -39.79 21.81
N PHE A 582 -4.91 -39.64 20.52
CA PHE A 582 -3.95 -39.68 19.42
C PHE A 582 -3.92 -38.41 18.56
N GLU A 583 -4.45 -37.30 19.09
CA GLU A 583 -4.50 -35.97 18.46
C GLU A 583 -3.14 -35.52 17.88
N SER A 584 -2.06 -35.70 18.65
CA SER A 584 -0.69 -35.33 18.25
C SER A 584 -0.11 -36.09 17.05
N LYS A 585 -0.71 -37.21 16.65
CA LYS A 585 -0.23 -38.09 15.59
C LYS A 585 -1.05 -37.97 14.30
N LEU A 586 -2.11 -37.17 14.31
CA LEU A 586 -2.99 -36.94 13.16
C LEU A 586 -2.54 -35.72 12.36
N ASN A 587 -2.96 -35.67 11.10
CA ASN A 587 -2.91 -34.42 10.35
C ASN A 587 -3.87 -33.42 11.02
N GLN A 588 -3.34 -32.25 11.38
CA GLN A 588 -4.08 -31.21 12.10
C GLN A 588 -5.27 -30.68 11.28
N LEU A 589 -5.17 -30.63 9.95
CA LEU A 589 -6.27 -30.19 9.10
C LEU A 589 -7.47 -31.15 9.20
N ARG A 590 -7.24 -32.45 9.02
CA ARG A 590 -8.28 -33.49 9.15
C ARG A 590 -8.88 -33.53 10.56
N LEU A 591 -8.07 -33.29 11.58
CA LEU A 591 -8.55 -33.17 12.95
C LEU A 591 -9.55 -32.03 13.11
N VAL A 592 -9.24 -30.86 12.54
CA VAL A 592 -10.14 -29.70 12.58
C VAL A 592 -11.38 -29.94 11.73
N GLU A 593 -11.28 -30.56 10.55
CA GLU A 593 -12.45 -30.95 9.74
C GLU A 593 -13.41 -31.86 10.52
N MET A 594 -12.88 -32.88 11.21
CA MET A 594 -13.67 -33.74 12.09
C MET A 594 -14.31 -32.92 13.21
N ALA A 595 -13.55 -32.04 13.86
CA ALA A 595 -14.05 -31.19 14.93
C ALA A 595 -15.18 -30.27 14.48
N VAL A 596 -15.08 -29.67 13.29
CA VAL A 596 -16.11 -28.79 12.70
C VAL A 596 -17.38 -29.58 12.39
N LYS A 597 -17.27 -30.83 11.90
CA LYS A 597 -18.45 -31.70 11.70
C LYS A 597 -19.13 -32.02 13.03
N VAL A 598 -18.35 -32.36 14.06
CA VAL A 598 -18.87 -32.65 15.41
C VAL A 598 -19.52 -31.40 16.02
N SER A 599 -18.95 -30.22 15.79
CA SER A 599 -19.41 -28.98 16.39
C SER A 599 -20.80 -28.56 15.89
N LYS A 600 -21.15 -28.89 14.63
CA LYS A 600 -22.49 -28.69 14.07
C LYS A 600 -23.58 -29.50 14.78
N ASP A 601 -23.23 -30.64 15.38
CA ASP A 601 -24.17 -31.50 16.11
C ASP A 601 -24.40 -31.04 17.56
N ILE A 602 -23.59 -30.09 18.07
CA ILE A 602 -23.72 -29.54 19.43
C ILE A 602 -24.78 -28.42 19.44
N SER A 603 -25.94 -28.70 20.04
CA SER A 603 -27.03 -27.71 20.11
C SER A 603 -26.81 -26.58 21.14
N ASN A 604 -26.02 -26.82 22.20
CA ASN A 604 -25.81 -25.83 23.26
C ASN A 604 -24.71 -24.81 22.87
N PRO A 605 -25.03 -23.49 22.80
CA PRO A 605 -24.12 -22.45 22.35
C PRO A 605 -22.82 -22.32 23.14
N GLN A 606 -22.90 -22.38 24.47
CA GLN A 606 -21.72 -22.18 25.31
C GLN A 606 -20.77 -23.36 25.25
N THR A 607 -21.30 -24.58 25.19
CA THR A 607 -20.48 -25.78 25.00
C THR A 607 -19.86 -25.83 23.60
N HIS A 608 -20.55 -25.34 22.57
CA HIS A 608 -20.02 -25.27 21.21
C HIS A 608 -18.81 -24.31 21.12
N LEU A 609 -18.94 -23.08 21.64
CA LEU A 609 -17.83 -22.12 21.65
C LEU A 609 -16.69 -22.58 22.56
N THR A 610 -16.99 -23.15 23.73
CA THR A 610 -15.97 -23.66 24.65
C THR A 610 -15.20 -24.81 24.03
N PHE A 611 -15.89 -25.71 23.32
CA PHE A 611 -15.26 -26.83 22.60
C PHE A 611 -14.30 -26.32 21.51
N LEU A 612 -14.74 -25.42 20.63
CA LEU A 612 -13.89 -24.87 19.56
C LEU A 612 -12.74 -24.02 20.10
N THR A 613 -12.98 -23.20 21.13
CA THR A 613 -11.94 -22.38 21.76
C THR A 613 -10.91 -23.25 22.48
N SER A 614 -11.33 -24.36 23.09
CA SER A 614 -10.42 -25.33 23.71
C SER A 614 -9.53 -26.03 22.69
N LEU A 615 -10.04 -26.26 21.47
CA LEU A 615 -9.24 -26.80 20.36
C LEU A 615 -8.26 -25.77 19.84
N LEU A 616 -8.65 -24.50 19.80
CA LEU A 616 -7.79 -23.41 19.32
C LEU A 616 -6.58 -23.19 20.21
N ALA A 617 -6.75 -23.27 21.54
CA ALA A 617 -5.64 -23.17 22.48
C ALA A 617 -4.64 -24.34 22.40
N ARG A 618 -4.99 -25.45 21.75
CA ARG A 618 -4.18 -26.68 21.67
C ARG A 618 -3.45 -26.85 20.34
N ILE A 619 -3.84 -26.14 19.29
CA ILE A 619 -3.23 -26.23 17.97
C ILE A 619 -2.07 -25.23 17.86
N ASP A 620 -0.89 -25.72 17.47
CA ASP A 620 0.31 -24.92 17.26
C ASP A 620 0.15 -24.00 16.04
N ALA A 621 -0.04 -22.70 16.26
CA ALA A 621 -0.23 -21.68 15.20
C ALA A 621 0.93 -21.60 14.18
N GLU A 622 2.14 -22.02 14.56
CA GLU A 622 3.33 -21.97 13.70
C GLU A 622 3.47 -23.19 12.77
N LYS A 623 2.92 -24.35 13.13
CA LYS A 623 3.14 -25.62 12.38
C LYS A 623 2.02 -25.94 11.38
N SER A 624 0.81 -25.45 11.58
CA SER A 624 -0.32 -25.71 10.66
C SER A 624 -1.25 -24.50 10.59
N GLN A 625 -0.81 -23.51 9.82
CA GLN A 625 -1.53 -22.26 9.61
C GLN A 625 -2.92 -22.48 8.97
N GLU A 626 -3.06 -23.46 8.07
CA GLU A 626 -4.35 -23.82 7.43
C GLU A 626 -5.39 -24.34 8.43
N ALA A 627 -4.98 -25.24 9.33
CA ALA A 627 -5.84 -25.77 10.38
C ALA A 627 -6.28 -24.68 11.36
N HIS A 628 -5.38 -23.72 11.64
CA HIS A 628 -5.69 -22.55 12.46
C HIS A 628 -6.74 -21.64 11.80
N VAL A 629 -6.61 -21.38 10.50
CA VAL A 629 -7.58 -20.57 9.72
C VAL A 629 -8.95 -21.25 9.66
N LEU A 630 -8.99 -22.57 9.41
CA LEU A 630 -10.24 -23.32 9.38
C LEU A 630 -10.97 -23.27 10.73
N LEU A 631 -10.23 -23.38 11.83
CA LEU A 631 -10.81 -23.32 13.17
C LEU A 631 -11.28 -21.90 13.55
N LEU A 632 -10.50 -20.88 13.23
CA LEU A 632 -10.92 -19.48 13.40
C LEU A 632 -12.19 -19.17 12.61
N SER A 633 -12.29 -19.67 11.37
CA SER A 633 -13.49 -19.52 10.53
C SER A 633 -14.69 -20.23 11.16
N ALA A 634 -14.52 -21.44 11.71
CA ALA A 634 -15.59 -22.15 12.39
C ALA A 634 -16.06 -21.45 13.69
N ILE A 635 -15.12 -20.87 14.47
CA ILE A 635 -15.46 -20.07 15.65
C ILE A 635 -16.22 -18.81 15.24
N ALA A 636 -15.75 -18.12 14.19
CA ALA A 636 -16.43 -16.95 13.64
C ALA A 636 -17.84 -17.30 13.16
N HIS A 637 -18.03 -18.44 12.48
CA HIS A 637 -19.36 -18.94 12.10
C HIS A 637 -20.26 -19.16 13.32
N ALA A 638 -19.74 -19.83 14.36
CA ALA A 638 -20.50 -20.08 15.58
C ALA A 638 -20.91 -18.77 16.26
N LYS A 639 -19.97 -17.82 16.43
CA LYS A 639 -20.24 -16.48 16.98
C LYS A 639 -21.30 -15.72 16.17
N LEU A 640 -21.25 -15.84 14.84
CA LEU A 640 -22.23 -15.23 13.95
C LEU A 640 -23.64 -15.79 14.15
N VAL A 641 -23.77 -17.12 14.26
CA VAL A 641 -25.07 -17.77 14.54
C VAL A 641 -25.64 -17.32 15.89
N TYR A 642 -24.78 -16.99 16.85
CA TYR A 642 -25.19 -16.45 18.16
C TYR A 642 -25.41 -14.93 18.19
N GLY A 643 -25.17 -14.22 17.07
CA GLY A 643 -25.39 -12.78 16.95
C GLY A 643 -24.23 -11.89 17.40
N ASP A 644 -23.05 -12.46 17.70
CA ASP A 644 -21.84 -11.69 18.05
C ASP A 644 -21.10 -11.24 16.78
N LEU A 645 -21.54 -10.11 16.21
CA LEU A 645 -20.97 -9.54 14.99
C LEU A 645 -19.55 -8.97 15.20
N GLU A 646 -19.27 -8.40 16.38
CA GLU A 646 -17.95 -7.81 16.67
C GLU A 646 -16.89 -8.89 16.82
N GLY A 647 -17.19 -9.94 17.61
CA GLY A 647 -16.30 -11.09 17.78
C GLY A 647 -16.05 -11.83 16.47
N THR A 648 -17.09 -11.99 15.64
CA THR A 648 -16.97 -12.60 14.30
C THR A 648 -16.00 -11.81 13.42
N LYS A 649 -16.10 -10.48 13.40
CA LYS A 649 -15.20 -9.64 12.60
C LYS A 649 -13.75 -9.76 13.07
N THR A 650 -13.50 -9.77 14.39
CA THR A 650 -12.14 -9.89 14.91
C THR A 650 -11.47 -11.20 14.53
N ASP A 651 -12.21 -12.31 14.57
CA ASP A 651 -11.70 -13.63 14.20
C ASP A 651 -11.52 -13.76 12.69
N MET A 652 -12.43 -13.18 11.89
CA MET A 652 -12.35 -13.13 10.43
C MET A 652 -11.13 -12.31 9.97
N ASP A 653 -10.89 -11.13 10.54
CA ASP A 653 -9.72 -10.29 10.22
C ASP A 653 -8.41 -10.98 10.63
N ALA A 654 -8.42 -11.75 11.73
CA ALA A 654 -7.28 -12.57 12.14
C ALA A 654 -7.03 -13.73 11.16
N ALA A 655 -8.09 -14.41 10.72
CA ALA A 655 -8.01 -15.47 9.71
C ALA A 655 -7.48 -14.94 8.37
N TRP A 656 -7.95 -13.76 7.92
CA TRP A 656 -7.48 -13.13 6.68
C TRP A 656 -5.98 -12.82 6.70
N LYS A 657 -5.47 -12.29 7.82
CA LYS A 657 -4.03 -11.99 7.97
C LYS A 657 -3.16 -13.23 7.83
N VAL A 658 -3.64 -14.38 8.27
CA VAL A 658 -2.91 -15.64 8.14
C VAL A 658 -3.05 -16.17 6.70
N LEU A 659 -4.24 -16.06 6.11
CA LEU A 659 -4.53 -16.52 4.75
C LEU A 659 -3.74 -15.76 3.68
N ASP A 660 -3.61 -14.43 3.80
CA ASP A 660 -2.91 -13.56 2.84
C ASP A 660 -1.39 -13.84 2.79
N ASN A 661 -0.83 -14.46 3.84
CA ASN A 661 0.59 -14.85 3.88
C ASN A 661 0.87 -16.25 3.30
N LEU A 662 -0.17 -17.03 2.98
CA LEU A 662 -0.04 -18.42 2.53
C LEU A 662 -0.15 -18.53 1.01
N GLU A 663 0.92 -18.97 0.35
CA GLU A 663 0.89 -19.33 -1.07
C GLU A 663 0.56 -20.83 -1.23
N GLY A 664 -0.67 -21.13 -1.69
CA GLY A 664 -1.08 -22.51 -2.03
C GLY A 664 -1.98 -23.20 -1.01
N VAL A 665 -3.11 -22.57 -0.66
CA VAL A 665 -4.08 -23.07 0.33
C VAL A 665 -5.08 -24.05 -0.29
N GLU A 666 -5.44 -25.10 0.46
CA GLU A 666 -6.49 -26.05 0.06
C GLU A 666 -7.86 -25.37 -0.11
N GLY A 667 -8.60 -25.74 -1.16
CA GLY A 667 -9.90 -25.13 -1.50
C GLY A 667 -10.94 -25.20 -0.38
N THR A 668 -10.88 -26.22 0.47
CA THR A 668 -11.77 -26.40 1.63
C THR A 668 -11.60 -25.31 2.70
N VAL A 669 -10.37 -24.86 2.94
CA VAL A 669 -10.05 -23.80 3.91
C VAL A 669 -10.50 -22.45 3.37
N ASN A 670 -10.24 -22.17 2.09
CA ASN A 670 -10.73 -20.98 1.41
C ASN A 670 -12.27 -20.93 1.39
N ALA A 671 -12.92 -22.05 1.09
CA ALA A 671 -14.37 -22.16 1.12
C ALA A 671 -14.94 -21.88 2.53
N ALA A 672 -14.34 -22.44 3.58
CA ALA A 672 -14.78 -22.17 4.94
C ALA A 672 -14.67 -20.68 5.31
N TYR A 673 -13.55 -20.02 4.97
CA TYR A 673 -13.36 -18.60 5.23
C TYR A 673 -14.37 -17.74 4.44
N TYR A 674 -14.44 -17.91 3.11
CA TYR A 674 -15.33 -17.11 2.26
C TYR A 674 -16.81 -17.34 2.56
N GLY A 675 -17.19 -18.56 2.98
CA GLY A 675 -18.54 -18.87 3.43
C GLY A 675 -18.95 -18.07 4.66
N VAL A 676 -18.07 -17.98 5.66
CA VAL A 676 -18.31 -17.19 6.89
C VAL A 676 -18.29 -15.70 6.60
N ALA A 677 -17.37 -15.24 5.76
CA ALA A 677 -17.34 -13.86 5.31
C ALA A 677 -18.65 -13.47 4.60
N ALA A 678 -19.14 -14.32 3.70
CA ALA A 678 -20.43 -14.12 3.05
C ALA A 678 -21.56 -14.04 4.09
N ASP A 679 -21.67 -14.99 5.01
CA ASP A 679 -22.74 -14.97 6.02
C ASP A 679 -22.66 -13.73 6.94
N TYR A 680 -21.45 -13.24 7.25
CA TYR A 680 -21.22 -11.99 7.99
C TYR A 680 -21.76 -10.76 7.25
N TYR A 681 -21.39 -10.61 5.98
CA TYR A 681 -21.87 -9.48 5.18
C TYR A 681 -23.37 -9.57 4.89
N LYS A 682 -23.93 -10.79 4.82
CA LYS A 682 -25.39 -10.99 4.76
C LYS A 682 -26.08 -10.49 6.03
N ALA A 683 -25.56 -10.85 7.21
CA ALA A 683 -26.12 -10.40 8.49
C ALA A 683 -26.05 -8.88 8.67
N LYS A 684 -25.00 -8.23 8.13
CA LYS A 684 -24.83 -6.77 8.15
C LYS A 684 -25.62 -6.04 7.06
N ALA A 685 -26.27 -6.77 6.14
CA ALA A 685 -26.91 -6.22 4.94
C ALA A 685 -25.96 -5.43 4.01
N GLU A 686 -24.68 -5.82 3.95
CA GLU A 686 -23.70 -5.25 3.02
C GLU A 686 -23.60 -6.10 1.74
N TYR A 687 -24.30 -5.66 0.69
CA TYR A 687 -24.48 -6.44 -0.54
C TYR A 687 -23.21 -6.58 -1.39
N ALA A 688 -22.40 -5.52 -1.53
CA ALA A 688 -21.23 -5.57 -2.41
C ALA A 688 -20.10 -6.50 -1.92
N PRO A 689 -19.70 -6.47 -0.62
CA PRO A 689 -18.78 -7.45 -0.07
C PRO A 689 -19.35 -8.87 -0.05
N TYR A 690 -20.67 -9.02 0.22
CA TYR A 690 -21.35 -10.31 0.14
C TYR A 690 -21.19 -10.96 -1.23
N TYR A 691 -21.47 -10.20 -2.30
CA TYR A 691 -21.38 -10.69 -3.67
C TYR A 691 -19.97 -11.17 -4.03
N ARG A 692 -18.93 -10.39 -3.70
CA ARG A 692 -17.53 -10.75 -3.98
C ARG A 692 -17.10 -12.01 -3.24
N ASN A 693 -17.36 -12.08 -1.94
CA ASN A 693 -16.99 -13.25 -1.13
C ASN A 693 -17.81 -14.49 -1.52
N SER A 694 -19.07 -14.31 -1.92
CA SER A 694 -19.90 -15.42 -2.40
C SER A 694 -19.41 -15.99 -3.74
N LEU A 695 -18.92 -15.15 -4.66
CA LEU A 695 -18.30 -15.64 -5.91
C LEU A 695 -16.98 -16.37 -5.63
N LEU A 696 -16.15 -15.86 -4.72
CA LEU A 696 -14.91 -16.53 -4.31
C LEU A 696 -15.20 -17.88 -3.61
N TYR A 697 -16.26 -17.93 -2.80
CA TYR A 697 -16.76 -19.16 -2.20
C TYR A 697 -17.18 -20.18 -3.28
N LEU A 698 -17.98 -19.76 -4.26
CA LEU A 698 -18.41 -20.61 -5.37
C LEU A 698 -17.25 -21.06 -6.28
N ALA A 699 -16.18 -20.28 -6.38
CA ALA A 699 -14.96 -20.69 -7.08
C ALA A 699 -14.18 -21.78 -6.35
N CYS A 700 -14.37 -21.93 -5.03
CA CYS A 700 -13.69 -22.94 -4.21
C CYS A 700 -14.48 -24.24 -4.04
N VAL A 701 -15.79 -24.24 -4.33
CA VAL A 701 -16.73 -25.33 -4.04
C VAL A 701 -17.36 -25.85 -5.32
N ASP A 702 -17.50 -27.18 -5.46
CA ASP A 702 -18.26 -27.78 -6.56
C ASP A 702 -19.76 -27.74 -6.20
N PRO A 703 -20.59 -26.86 -6.82
CA PRO A 703 -21.98 -26.67 -6.40
C PRO A 703 -22.85 -27.92 -6.59
N GLU A 704 -22.43 -28.85 -7.44
CA GLU A 704 -23.12 -30.12 -7.71
C GLU A 704 -22.88 -31.21 -6.67
N LYS A 705 -21.72 -31.22 -6.00
CA LYS A 705 -21.32 -32.29 -5.07
C LYS A 705 -21.49 -31.89 -3.61
N ASP A 706 -21.26 -30.62 -3.28
CA ASP A 706 -21.06 -30.20 -1.90
C ASP A 706 -22.28 -29.49 -1.28
N MET A 707 -23.33 -29.21 -2.07
CA MET A 707 -24.50 -28.44 -1.62
C MET A 707 -25.82 -29.14 -1.91
N THR A 708 -26.75 -29.04 -0.95
CA THR A 708 -28.14 -29.48 -1.15
C THR A 708 -28.87 -28.58 -2.15
N PRO A 709 -29.92 -29.07 -2.84
CA PRO A 709 -30.67 -28.25 -3.80
C PRO A 709 -31.35 -27.04 -3.13
N GLU A 710 -31.74 -27.15 -1.86
CA GLU A 710 -32.36 -26.05 -1.09
C GLU A 710 -31.34 -24.95 -0.76
N GLU A 711 -30.14 -25.31 -0.30
CA GLU A 711 -29.05 -24.35 -0.04
C GLU A 711 -28.60 -23.67 -1.34
N ARG A 712 -28.56 -24.42 -2.44
CA ARG A 712 -28.21 -23.88 -3.77
C ARG A 712 -29.22 -22.81 -4.20
N LEU A 713 -30.52 -23.06 -4.01
CA LEU A 713 -31.58 -22.12 -4.32
C LEU A 713 -31.48 -20.85 -3.44
N GLY A 714 -31.26 -21.02 -2.13
CA GLY A 714 -31.10 -19.91 -1.20
C GLY A 714 -29.90 -19.02 -1.56
N ARG A 715 -28.74 -19.62 -1.85
CA ARG A 715 -27.53 -18.89 -2.28
C ARG A 715 -27.74 -18.19 -3.62
N ALA A 716 -28.38 -18.83 -4.60
CA ALA A 716 -28.68 -18.22 -5.89
C ALA A 716 -29.61 -17.00 -5.75
N HIS A 717 -30.61 -17.11 -4.87
CA HIS A 717 -31.53 -16.03 -4.53
C HIS A 717 -30.80 -14.83 -3.90
N ASP A 718 -30.01 -15.07 -2.85
CA ASP A 718 -29.26 -14.03 -2.15
C ASP A 718 -28.19 -13.37 -3.04
N LEU A 719 -27.56 -14.15 -3.91
CA LEU A 719 -26.56 -13.66 -4.86
C LEU A 719 -27.20 -12.78 -5.95
N GLY A 720 -28.41 -13.14 -6.40
CA GLY A 720 -29.20 -12.29 -7.29
C GLY A 720 -29.60 -10.96 -6.62
N LEU A 721 -30.08 -11.02 -5.38
CA LEU A 721 -30.49 -9.83 -4.62
C LEU A 721 -29.30 -8.88 -4.35
N SER A 722 -28.17 -9.44 -3.92
CA SER A 722 -26.95 -8.66 -3.68
C SER A 722 -26.37 -8.05 -4.95
N ALA A 723 -26.48 -8.73 -6.10
CA ALA A 723 -26.10 -8.16 -7.39
C ALA A 723 -26.94 -6.91 -7.71
N PHE A 724 -28.24 -6.92 -7.42
CA PHE A 724 -29.09 -5.75 -7.64
C PHE A 724 -28.78 -4.59 -6.68
N LEU A 725 -28.68 -4.88 -5.39
CA LEU A 725 -28.52 -3.87 -4.34
C LEU A 725 -27.08 -3.39 -4.13
N GLY A 726 -26.09 -4.04 -4.75
CA GLY A 726 -24.70 -3.59 -4.72
C GLY A 726 -24.49 -2.25 -5.44
N ASP A 727 -23.95 -1.26 -4.74
CA ASP A 727 -23.63 0.09 -5.23
C ASP A 727 -22.45 0.14 -6.20
N THR A 728 -21.52 -0.80 -6.09
CA THR A 728 -20.28 -0.86 -6.88
C THR A 728 -20.30 -1.93 -7.97
N ILE A 729 -21.37 -2.72 -8.05
CA ILE A 729 -21.45 -3.89 -8.94
C ILE A 729 -22.31 -3.55 -10.16
N TYR A 730 -21.64 -3.35 -11.29
CA TYR A 730 -22.27 -3.10 -12.60
C TYR A 730 -21.89 -4.15 -13.66
N ASN A 731 -21.07 -5.15 -13.28
CA ASN A 731 -20.73 -6.28 -14.13
C ASN A 731 -21.48 -7.52 -13.64
N PHE A 732 -22.52 -7.93 -14.36
CA PHE A 732 -23.29 -9.13 -14.04
C PHE A 732 -22.83 -10.37 -14.82
N GLY A 733 -21.93 -10.21 -15.79
CA GLY A 733 -21.60 -11.30 -16.70
C GLY A 733 -20.90 -12.47 -16.01
N GLU A 734 -20.12 -12.24 -14.96
CA GLU A 734 -19.51 -13.31 -14.16
C GLU A 734 -20.57 -14.19 -13.49
N LEU A 735 -21.60 -13.57 -12.92
CA LEU A 735 -22.73 -14.29 -12.30
C LEU A 735 -23.60 -14.98 -13.36
N LEU A 736 -23.86 -14.32 -14.49
CA LEU A 736 -24.70 -14.86 -15.56
C LEU A 736 -24.11 -16.12 -16.22
N MET A 737 -22.78 -16.22 -16.25
CA MET A 737 -22.08 -17.41 -16.77
C MET A 737 -22.01 -18.56 -15.76
N HIS A 738 -22.33 -18.31 -14.49
CA HIS A 738 -22.15 -19.30 -13.43
C HIS A 738 -23.38 -20.24 -13.34
N PRO A 739 -23.18 -21.57 -13.25
CA PRO A 739 -24.27 -22.57 -13.23
C PRO A 739 -25.18 -22.48 -12.00
N ILE A 740 -24.81 -21.70 -10.98
CA ILE A 740 -25.64 -21.47 -9.79
C ILE A 740 -27.00 -20.85 -10.14
N LEU A 741 -27.09 -20.06 -11.21
CA LEU A 741 -28.35 -19.45 -11.63
C LEU A 741 -29.32 -20.45 -12.28
N ASP A 742 -28.83 -21.59 -12.78
CA ASP A 742 -29.69 -22.64 -13.33
C ASP A 742 -30.51 -23.32 -12.23
N ALA A 743 -30.09 -23.20 -10.97
CA ALA A 743 -30.88 -23.63 -9.82
C ALA A 743 -32.17 -22.81 -9.62
N LEU A 744 -32.27 -21.61 -10.21
CA LEU A 744 -33.47 -20.78 -10.18
C LEU A 744 -34.48 -21.17 -11.26
N ASP A 745 -34.09 -21.97 -12.25
CA ASP A 745 -35.00 -22.37 -13.32
C ASP A 745 -36.08 -23.32 -12.75
N LYS A 746 -37.34 -23.11 -13.17
CA LYS A 746 -38.52 -23.84 -12.68
C LYS A 746 -38.93 -23.55 -11.22
N THR A 747 -38.39 -22.48 -10.62
CA THR A 747 -38.73 -22.03 -9.27
C THR A 747 -39.56 -20.74 -9.31
N PRO A 748 -40.27 -20.35 -8.24
CA PRO A 748 -40.98 -19.06 -8.19
C PRO A 748 -40.06 -17.84 -8.32
N HIS A 749 -38.74 -18.02 -8.19
CA HIS A 749 -37.71 -16.98 -8.29
C HIS A 749 -37.08 -16.86 -9.70
N GLU A 750 -37.58 -17.58 -10.71
CA GLU A 750 -37.06 -17.50 -12.10
C GLU A 750 -37.04 -16.06 -12.66
N TRP A 751 -37.96 -15.21 -12.20
CA TRP A 751 -38.01 -13.80 -12.60
C TRP A 751 -36.75 -13.01 -12.19
N ILE A 752 -36.02 -13.42 -11.14
CA ILE A 752 -34.74 -12.82 -10.72
C ILE A 752 -33.68 -13.05 -11.79
N LYS A 753 -33.61 -14.26 -12.36
CA LYS A 753 -32.71 -14.57 -13.48
C LYS A 753 -33.04 -13.71 -14.70
N LYS A 754 -34.33 -13.61 -15.06
CA LYS A 754 -34.80 -12.73 -16.16
C LYS A 754 -34.49 -11.26 -15.90
N LEU A 755 -34.58 -10.82 -14.65
CA LEU A 755 -34.26 -9.46 -14.25
C LEU A 755 -32.75 -9.19 -14.40
N LEU A 756 -31.87 -10.11 -13.99
CA LEU A 756 -30.42 -9.99 -14.20
C LEU A 756 -30.05 -9.85 -15.69
N PHE A 757 -30.67 -10.66 -16.57
CA PHE A 757 -30.49 -10.52 -18.01
C PHE A 757 -30.98 -9.17 -18.53
N THR A 758 -32.15 -8.70 -18.04
CA THR A 758 -32.72 -7.40 -18.40
C THR A 758 -31.81 -6.24 -18.01
N PHE A 759 -31.19 -6.31 -16.83
CA PHE A 759 -30.19 -5.34 -16.39
C PHE A 759 -28.95 -5.38 -17.28
N ASN A 760 -28.43 -6.57 -17.59
CA ASN A 760 -27.25 -6.70 -18.45
C ASN A 760 -27.45 -6.13 -19.85
N GLU A 761 -28.66 -6.31 -20.42
CA GLU A 761 -29.09 -5.72 -21.70
C GLU A 761 -29.37 -4.21 -21.61
N GLY A 762 -29.57 -3.66 -20.41
CA GLY A 762 -29.94 -2.26 -20.20
C GLY A 762 -31.34 -1.90 -20.74
N ASN A 763 -32.27 -2.86 -20.83
CA ASN A 763 -33.59 -2.62 -21.40
C ASN A 763 -34.62 -2.18 -20.35
N ILE A 764 -34.90 -0.88 -20.33
CA ILE A 764 -35.82 -0.25 -19.35
C ILE A 764 -37.27 -0.71 -19.53
N GLY A 765 -37.72 -0.96 -20.77
CA GLY A 765 -39.09 -1.41 -21.00
C GLY A 765 -39.38 -2.80 -20.43
N LYS A 766 -38.43 -3.73 -20.55
CA LYS A 766 -38.51 -5.07 -19.92
C LYS A 766 -38.48 -4.97 -18.39
N PHE A 767 -37.70 -4.03 -17.84
CA PHE A 767 -37.64 -3.78 -16.40
C PHE A 767 -38.98 -3.26 -15.85
N GLU A 768 -39.60 -2.31 -16.54
CA GLU A 768 -40.94 -1.79 -16.19
C GLU A 768 -42.01 -2.89 -16.27
N ALA A 769 -41.90 -3.82 -17.24
CA ALA A 769 -42.80 -4.97 -17.32
C ALA A 769 -42.64 -5.95 -16.14
N LEU A 770 -41.46 -6.00 -15.52
CA LEU A 770 -41.19 -6.83 -14.33
C LEU A 770 -41.48 -6.10 -13.01
N ALA A 771 -41.68 -4.77 -13.03
CA ALA A 771 -42.00 -3.94 -11.86
C ALA A 771 -43.17 -4.46 -11.00
N PRO A 772 -44.26 -5.05 -11.55
CA PRO A 772 -45.36 -5.59 -10.75
C PRO A 772 -44.99 -6.76 -9.84
N LEU A 773 -43.81 -7.38 -10.03
CA LEU A 773 -43.33 -8.51 -9.23
C LEU A 773 -42.52 -8.08 -7.99
N PHE A 774 -42.10 -6.82 -7.93
CA PHE A 774 -41.28 -6.26 -6.83
C PHE A 774 -41.96 -6.31 -5.46
N PRO A 775 -43.29 -6.14 -5.33
CA PRO A 775 -43.97 -6.28 -4.03
C PRO A 775 -43.86 -7.67 -3.40
N ARG A 776 -43.44 -8.70 -4.15
CA ARG A 776 -43.16 -10.04 -3.59
C ARG A 776 -41.91 -10.04 -2.70
N GLU A 777 -41.00 -9.10 -2.90
CA GLU A 777 -39.76 -8.95 -2.16
C GLU A 777 -39.64 -7.51 -1.61
N PRO A 778 -39.99 -7.26 -0.33
CA PRO A 778 -40.07 -5.90 0.21
C PRO A 778 -38.73 -5.16 0.14
N ILE A 779 -37.61 -5.88 0.24
CA ILE A 779 -36.25 -5.32 0.19
C ILE A 779 -35.98 -4.64 -1.17
N LEU A 780 -36.50 -5.19 -2.26
CA LEU A 780 -36.38 -4.60 -3.60
C LEU A 780 -37.32 -3.41 -3.79
N GLN A 781 -38.51 -3.47 -3.18
CA GLN A 781 -39.49 -2.39 -3.25
C GLN A 781 -38.99 -1.12 -2.55
N GLU A 782 -38.39 -1.26 -1.36
CA GLU A 782 -37.77 -0.14 -0.62
C GLU A 782 -36.66 0.54 -1.42
N ASN A 783 -35.90 -0.25 -2.18
CA ASN A 783 -34.75 0.22 -2.98
C ASN A 783 -35.09 0.46 -4.46
N TYR A 784 -36.36 0.59 -4.82
CA TYR A 784 -36.79 0.73 -6.22
C TYR A 784 -36.14 1.93 -6.94
N ALA A 785 -36.03 3.08 -6.26
CA ALA A 785 -35.40 4.28 -6.83
C ALA A 785 -33.92 4.04 -7.19
N PHE A 786 -33.20 3.29 -6.34
CA PHE A 786 -31.82 2.91 -6.59
C PHE A 786 -31.69 1.96 -7.78
N LEU A 787 -32.58 0.97 -7.89
CA LEU A 787 -32.60 0.01 -9.01
C LEU A 787 -32.91 0.71 -10.34
N ARG A 788 -33.83 1.68 -10.33
CA ARG A 788 -34.13 2.51 -11.51
C ARG A 788 -32.91 3.32 -11.95
N GLN A 789 -32.20 3.97 -11.02
CA GLN A 789 -30.95 4.66 -11.35
C GLN A 789 -29.89 3.70 -11.91
N LYS A 790 -29.79 2.49 -11.33
CA LYS A 790 -28.83 1.47 -11.74
C LYS A 790 -29.08 0.99 -13.17
N ILE A 791 -30.33 0.73 -13.56
CA ILE A 791 -30.64 0.33 -14.94
C ILE A 791 -30.40 1.48 -15.93
N CYS A 792 -30.66 2.74 -15.55
CA CYS A 792 -30.31 3.89 -16.40
C CYS A 792 -28.80 3.99 -16.66
N LEU A 793 -27.97 3.76 -15.63
CA LEU A 793 -26.51 3.71 -15.79
C LEU A 793 -26.08 2.56 -16.71
N MET A 794 -26.74 1.40 -16.62
CA MET A 794 -26.44 0.27 -17.49
C MET A 794 -26.90 0.48 -18.93
N ALA A 795 -28.06 1.10 -19.13
CA ALA A 795 -28.54 1.50 -20.44
C ALA A 795 -27.56 2.47 -21.12
N LEU A 796 -27.05 3.46 -20.37
CA LEU A 796 -26.01 4.38 -20.84
C LEU A 796 -24.72 3.64 -21.23
N ILE A 797 -24.23 2.72 -20.39
CA ILE A 797 -23.01 1.95 -20.71
C ILE A 797 -23.20 1.10 -21.97
N GLU A 798 -24.37 0.47 -22.12
CA GLU A 798 -24.68 -0.37 -23.28
C GLU A 798 -24.82 0.46 -24.55
N SER A 799 -25.44 1.65 -24.49
CA SER A 799 -25.55 2.51 -25.67
C SER A 799 -24.21 3.05 -26.14
N VAL A 800 -23.32 3.38 -25.21
CA VAL A 800 -21.94 3.77 -25.53
C VAL A 800 -21.15 2.60 -26.14
N PHE A 801 -21.35 1.37 -25.65
CA PHE A 801 -20.69 0.18 -26.17
C PHE A 801 -21.16 -0.19 -27.60
N LYS A 802 -22.44 0.06 -27.91
CA LYS A 802 -23.01 -0.11 -29.24
C LYS A 802 -22.49 0.89 -30.26
N ARG A 803 -21.94 2.02 -29.84
CA ARG A 803 -21.32 3.02 -30.73
C ARG A 803 -19.88 2.64 -31.08
N ASN A 804 -19.45 3.10 -32.26
CA ASN A 804 -18.08 2.89 -32.74
C ASN A 804 -17.09 3.76 -31.95
N ALA A 805 -15.83 3.32 -31.85
CA ALA A 805 -14.81 4.03 -31.08
C ALA A 805 -14.48 5.42 -31.65
N ASP A 806 -14.71 5.64 -32.94
CA ASP A 806 -14.37 6.87 -33.66
C ASP A 806 -15.34 8.04 -33.38
N ASP A 807 -16.57 7.75 -32.95
CA ASP A 807 -17.56 8.76 -32.56
C ASP A 807 -18.36 8.32 -31.32
N ARG A 808 -17.73 8.50 -30.15
CA ARG A 808 -18.35 8.32 -28.84
C ARG A 808 -18.88 9.63 -28.26
N THR A 809 -19.27 10.56 -29.13
CA THR A 809 -20.02 11.75 -28.70
C THR A 809 -21.52 11.43 -28.69
N MET A 810 -22.19 11.82 -27.61
CA MET A 810 -23.64 11.62 -27.44
C MET A 810 -24.28 12.93 -27.05
N THR A 811 -25.40 13.28 -27.67
CA THR A 811 -26.19 14.44 -27.23
C THR A 811 -27.00 14.08 -25.99
N PHE A 812 -27.32 15.07 -25.15
CA PHE A 812 -28.16 14.82 -23.97
C PHE A 812 -29.56 14.34 -24.35
N GLN A 813 -30.06 14.73 -25.52
CA GLN A 813 -31.35 14.27 -26.03
C GLN A 813 -31.33 12.78 -26.38
N GLU A 814 -30.28 12.29 -27.05
CA GLU A 814 -30.12 10.86 -27.32
C GLU A 814 -30.03 10.04 -26.03
N ILE A 815 -29.26 10.52 -25.04
CA ILE A 815 -29.16 9.85 -23.74
C ILE A 815 -30.52 9.87 -23.01
N ALA A 816 -31.26 10.98 -23.08
CA ALA A 816 -32.60 11.09 -22.48
C ALA A 816 -33.59 10.09 -23.10
N GLU A 817 -33.58 9.94 -24.42
CA GLU A 817 -34.44 9.00 -25.16
C GLU A 817 -34.10 7.54 -24.81
N GLU A 818 -32.81 7.19 -24.75
CA GLU A 818 -32.35 5.85 -24.41
C GLU A 818 -32.57 5.49 -22.94
N THR A 819 -32.36 6.44 -22.03
CA THR A 819 -32.52 6.22 -20.57
C THR A 819 -33.92 6.49 -20.05
N ARG A 820 -34.81 7.01 -20.89
CA ARG A 820 -36.19 7.45 -20.53
C ARG A 820 -36.20 8.39 -19.32
N LEU A 821 -35.21 9.28 -19.26
CA LEU A 821 -35.09 10.31 -18.22
C LEU A 821 -35.31 11.70 -18.84
N PRO A 822 -35.80 12.67 -18.06
CA PRO A 822 -35.82 14.06 -18.51
C PRO A 822 -34.40 14.56 -18.75
N VAL A 823 -34.24 15.48 -19.70
CA VAL A 823 -32.92 16.00 -20.12
C VAL A 823 -32.15 16.60 -18.94
N ASP A 824 -32.83 17.24 -17.99
CA ASP A 824 -32.22 17.85 -16.80
C ASP A 824 -31.52 16.83 -15.89
N GLU A 825 -31.98 15.58 -15.86
CA GLU A 825 -31.40 14.51 -15.02
C GLU A 825 -30.25 13.76 -15.72
N VAL A 826 -30.09 13.93 -17.03
CA VAL A 826 -29.03 13.26 -17.81
C VAL A 826 -27.65 13.70 -17.34
N GLU A 827 -27.46 14.99 -17.04
CA GLU A 827 -26.19 15.52 -16.54
C GLU A 827 -25.78 14.82 -15.23
N HIS A 828 -26.73 14.69 -14.30
CA HIS A 828 -26.50 14.01 -13.03
C HIS A 828 -26.18 12.52 -13.21
N LEU A 829 -26.82 11.86 -14.17
CA LEU A 829 -26.53 10.46 -14.51
C LEU A 829 -25.09 10.30 -15.04
N VAL A 830 -24.68 11.15 -16.00
CA VAL A 830 -23.34 11.10 -16.59
C VAL A 830 -22.27 11.45 -15.56
N MET A 831 -22.50 12.47 -14.72
CA MET A 831 -21.61 12.80 -13.60
C MET A 831 -21.47 11.64 -12.61
N LYS A 832 -22.56 10.93 -12.31
CA LYS A 832 -22.54 9.75 -11.45
C LYS A 832 -21.79 8.57 -12.10
N ALA A 833 -21.95 8.36 -13.40
CA ALA A 833 -21.21 7.34 -14.14
C ALA A 833 -19.68 7.62 -14.15
N LEU A 834 -19.29 8.90 -14.25
CA LEU A 834 -17.90 9.34 -14.15
C LEU A 834 -17.35 9.17 -12.72
N SER A 835 -18.11 9.52 -11.69
CA SER A 835 -17.68 9.39 -10.28
C SER A 835 -17.48 7.93 -9.86
N LEU A 836 -18.34 7.04 -10.35
CA LEU A 836 -18.25 5.58 -10.16
C LEU A 836 -17.18 4.94 -11.05
N LYS A 837 -16.49 5.71 -11.90
CA LYS A 837 -15.46 5.25 -12.86
C LYS A 837 -15.96 4.19 -13.84
N LEU A 838 -17.27 4.17 -14.11
CA LEU A 838 -17.87 3.28 -15.12
C LEU A 838 -17.51 3.73 -16.53
N ILE A 839 -17.44 5.04 -16.72
CA ILE A 839 -16.99 5.71 -17.94
C ILE A 839 -15.93 6.75 -17.60
N ARG A 840 -15.11 7.12 -18.59
CA ARG A 840 -14.27 8.33 -18.55
C ARG A 840 -14.58 9.16 -19.78
N GLY A 841 -14.55 10.47 -19.62
CA GLY A 841 -14.93 11.40 -20.67
C GLY A 841 -14.97 12.84 -20.18
N SER A 842 -15.36 13.72 -21.09
CA SER A 842 -15.66 15.13 -20.81
C SER A 842 -17.13 15.40 -21.07
N LEU A 843 -17.72 16.26 -20.24
CA LEU A 843 -19.09 16.74 -20.37
C LEU A 843 -19.03 18.18 -20.86
N ASP A 844 -19.71 18.48 -21.97
CA ASP A 844 -19.91 19.84 -22.46
C ASP A 844 -21.39 20.19 -22.32
N GLN A 845 -21.70 21.03 -21.34
CA GLN A 845 -23.07 21.47 -21.07
C GLN A 845 -23.54 22.49 -22.12
N VAL A 846 -22.66 23.35 -22.63
CA VAL A 846 -23.03 24.43 -23.57
C VAL A 846 -23.46 23.83 -24.90
N ASP A 847 -22.72 22.83 -25.37
CA ASP A 847 -23.05 22.07 -26.57
C ASP A 847 -24.02 20.90 -26.32
N SER A 848 -24.42 20.66 -25.05
CA SER A 848 -25.27 19.54 -24.62
C SER A 848 -24.78 18.17 -25.13
N LYS A 849 -23.46 17.94 -25.03
CA LYS A 849 -22.77 16.75 -25.52
C LYS A 849 -21.91 16.11 -24.43
N ALA A 850 -21.94 14.78 -24.36
CA ALA A 850 -21.02 13.98 -23.57
C ALA A 850 -20.04 13.27 -24.51
N GLN A 851 -18.73 13.52 -24.33
CA GLN A 851 -17.68 12.84 -25.06
C GLN A 851 -17.07 11.75 -24.19
N ILE A 852 -17.26 10.48 -24.56
CA ILE A 852 -16.85 9.35 -23.73
C ILE A 852 -15.60 8.70 -24.35
N THR A 853 -14.48 8.79 -23.63
CA THR A 853 -13.18 8.29 -24.09
C THR A 853 -12.99 6.82 -23.74
N TRP A 854 -13.54 6.37 -22.61
CA TRP A 854 -13.31 5.02 -22.09
C TRP A 854 -14.54 4.50 -21.35
N VAL A 855 -14.74 3.18 -21.42
CA VAL A 855 -15.81 2.45 -20.73
C VAL A 855 -15.19 1.26 -20.00
N GLN A 856 -15.71 0.94 -18.82
CA GLN A 856 -15.26 -0.21 -18.04
C GLN A 856 -15.40 -1.52 -18.84
N PRO A 857 -14.35 -2.36 -18.90
CA PRO A 857 -14.43 -3.68 -19.51
C PRO A 857 -15.51 -4.54 -18.83
N ARG A 858 -16.31 -5.24 -19.64
CA ARG A 858 -17.37 -6.15 -19.19
C ARG A 858 -17.16 -7.53 -19.78
N VAL A 859 -17.72 -8.54 -19.11
CA VAL A 859 -17.84 -9.88 -19.69
C VAL A 859 -18.86 -9.83 -20.82
N LEU A 860 -18.43 -10.27 -22.00
CA LEU A 860 -19.22 -10.16 -23.22
C LEU A 860 -20.02 -11.43 -23.47
N SER A 861 -21.26 -11.27 -23.93
CA SER A 861 -22.05 -12.39 -24.44
C SER A 861 -21.53 -12.84 -25.80
N ARG A 862 -21.88 -14.07 -26.22
CA ARG A 862 -21.50 -14.59 -27.54
C ARG A 862 -22.02 -13.73 -28.69
N GLU A 863 -23.18 -13.09 -28.53
CA GLU A 863 -23.75 -12.16 -29.51
C GLU A 863 -22.92 -10.87 -29.61
N GLN A 864 -22.51 -10.29 -28.48
CA GLN A 864 -21.65 -9.10 -28.46
C GLN A 864 -20.27 -9.39 -29.06
N VAL A 865 -19.73 -10.60 -28.85
CA VAL A 865 -18.50 -11.05 -29.53
C VAL A 865 -18.71 -11.15 -31.04
N GLY A 866 -19.88 -11.61 -31.49
CA GLY A 866 -20.25 -11.61 -32.92
C GLY A 866 -20.23 -10.21 -33.53
N GLN A 867 -20.81 -9.21 -32.84
CA GLN A 867 -20.79 -7.82 -33.28
C GLN A 867 -19.37 -7.24 -33.34
N LEU A 868 -18.49 -7.60 -32.40
CA LEU A 868 -17.08 -7.22 -32.45
C LEU A 868 -16.34 -7.85 -33.62
N ALA A 869 -16.65 -9.11 -33.95
CA ALA A 869 -16.10 -9.77 -35.13
C ALA A 869 -16.55 -9.06 -36.42
N GLU A 870 -17.83 -8.71 -36.54
CA GLU A 870 -18.34 -7.93 -37.68
C GLU A 870 -17.66 -6.56 -37.80
N ARG A 871 -17.46 -5.84 -36.69
CA ARG A 871 -16.74 -4.56 -36.68
C ARG A 871 -15.28 -4.73 -37.08
N LEU A 872 -14.63 -5.80 -36.63
CA LEU A 872 -13.26 -6.11 -37.01
C LEU A 872 -13.18 -6.41 -38.51
N ASP A 873 -14.14 -7.15 -39.05
CA ASP A 873 -14.26 -7.44 -40.49
C ASP A 873 -14.52 -6.16 -41.30
N GLU A 874 -15.36 -5.25 -40.83
CA GLU A 874 -15.56 -3.93 -41.45
C GLU A 874 -14.29 -3.10 -41.43
N TRP A 875 -13.55 -3.12 -40.32
CA TRP A 875 -12.29 -2.41 -40.20
C TRP A 875 -11.23 -2.99 -41.16
N VAL A 876 -11.16 -4.32 -41.28
CA VAL A 876 -10.33 -5.01 -42.28
C VAL A 876 -10.75 -4.63 -43.70
N LYS A 877 -12.06 -4.56 -44.00
CA LYS A 877 -12.57 -4.09 -45.30
C LYS A 877 -12.18 -2.64 -45.59
N LYS A 878 -12.30 -1.74 -44.61
CA LYS A 878 -11.86 -0.33 -44.73
C LYS A 878 -10.35 -0.25 -44.99
N LEU A 879 -9.56 -1.07 -44.30
CA LEU A 879 -8.11 -1.15 -44.49
C LEU A 879 -7.74 -1.65 -45.89
N ASN A 880 -8.46 -2.66 -46.39
CA ASN A 880 -8.31 -3.16 -47.77
C ASN A 880 -8.75 -2.11 -48.82
N ALA A 881 -9.81 -1.33 -48.56
CA ALA A 881 -10.25 -0.27 -49.46
C ALA A 881 -9.24 0.89 -49.53
N VAL A 882 -8.59 1.21 -48.40
CA VAL A 882 -7.48 2.17 -48.35
C VAL A 882 -6.29 1.63 -49.15
N GLU A 883 -5.92 0.36 -48.96
CA GLU A 883 -4.86 -0.29 -49.76
C GLU A 883 -5.14 -0.20 -51.27
N GLN A 884 -6.39 -0.43 -51.69
CA GLN A 884 -6.79 -0.33 -53.10
C GLN A 884 -6.76 1.10 -53.66
N ARG A 885 -7.03 2.14 -52.87
CA ARG A 885 -6.96 3.55 -53.33
C ARG A 885 -5.53 4.04 -53.50
N ILE A 886 -4.59 3.50 -52.74
CA ILE A 886 -3.18 3.89 -52.83
C ILE A 886 -2.44 3.15 -53.94
N ALA A 887 -2.92 1.96 -54.31
CA ALA A 887 -2.36 1.20 -55.42
C ALA A 887 -2.28 2.00 -56.75
N PRO A 888 -3.32 2.69 -57.26
CA PRO A 888 -3.27 3.38 -58.55
C PRO A 888 -2.48 4.70 -58.56
N GLU A 889 -2.42 5.47 -57.47
CA GLU A 889 -1.71 6.77 -57.44
C GLU A 889 -0.17 6.62 -57.48
N VAL A 890 0.33 5.46 -57.04
CA VAL A 890 1.76 5.12 -57.07
C VAL A 890 2.23 4.73 -58.48
N PHE A 891 1.31 4.29 -59.36
CA PHE A 891 1.63 3.96 -60.76
C PHE A 891 1.52 5.14 -61.72
N VAL A 892 0.93 6.28 -61.32
CA VAL A 892 0.84 7.49 -62.15
C VAL A 892 2.00 8.47 -61.89
N SER A 893 2.72 8.28 -60.78
CA SER A 893 3.85 9.13 -60.35
C SER A 893 5.23 8.46 -60.43
N ALA A 894 5.33 7.28 -61.06
CA ALA A 894 6.58 6.56 -61.31
C ALA A 894 7.06 6.68 -62.76
#